data_AF-G9WSC8-F1
#
_entry.id   AF-G9WSC8-F1
#
_cell.length_a   1.000
_cell.length_b   1.000
_cell.length_c   1.000
_cell.angle_alpha   90.00
_cell.angle_beta   90.00
_cell.angle_gamma   90.00
#
_symmetry.space_group_name_H-M   'P 1'
#
loop_
_entity.id
_entity.type
_entity.pdbx_description
1 polymer ?
#
loop_
_entity_poly.entity_id
_entity_poly.type
_entity_poly.pdbx_seq_one_letter_code
_entity_poly.pdbx_strand_id
1 'polypeptide(L)'
;MNYKDLNKNQKDRMKQIMTNSYIMEWENPEFMDYLLGGLPKIRKTRDDKIIADELIKLESEMSAYDSLLSDKERFFKNIEKIITLIKEKNSSWFGLGTDELKRYLKLHRFCMIIGEGGIGKSYFLKCFEEQLEQKNIEHLCIYGKFEKDTSKIDVEQILNSSDKGFVFICDAINEMSEAGQQSLLDILKKLKNNPKIRIVISYRTNSMDEMMLQQYQELSEYEYKFSGVSFESALDEMLKLSVPDVYLYEDILYSNNALLLSMLCDVLSSEKIIDETENGVASVTYILEHYIKISINKTFKNNKSCQGLDIWKDTKRVAKWMYMNGEKQIDEESLLSVIKTGENYLPSMMQMGFVDGFERDGKTWYYFVIDSLTDFLIARSLFEDISEKDYQQQVDTIKNKMDTLYSLNEALIIAIFDNLSPDYGGIQKFLVDTELIKRLDFRTLVKAHFNRNHIKLFQESFRPVKHSELLMVMGGFTDKPFNCSNYLFDYYCEEQKRVIELSNLLAGSYSQNTIKNRLKNVLYFTTLNDRVDRRDEEAFYFALLCCAAPNKDVRCLAMKLLYEVVLKNSDYIDKLIAEYDKILDLYIQEAVIYVLSQMHQDKQIIIAFYNKAISTQESLSAKSIRRIATYLGNPYAFISWNRNDLYRYNKNAQVSDYLSGILFLVDLMNKDFLPFRYWGKDHIDMHTRFLANKKFEIKKINDYLSKKYACVSGGECSGWTEFEKRIMPEIESIAKIETVDINSFLQCFEQVLRYVFEYYKTLADSKSMNIREEDFIHSVYMKCVDIATGLYYGSLMCNHYTNQFATYNNYQNSIGYEVYDPLEYGEDVIITAPIPTFQDYIERLGDYIINALEQPIPRDISWVKDVELTRRNILHLMETVKVKKQEWVLIAGRISLHEEEKHDTKWRDTYYIWCCSSDKEAIGDDGNAKYLTIVLEEYLGELKAYPENDEKPWLCKSVQNIASHSDIFEETSLVLPPSEIINFFDLELNVSDLSWETQAKEKVILCNNNRNSYYSDPISGTVFIRKDYYDRYVQSHCIKFFAFAERFIPETGYPEETSLHFEIKNGQIIKEIRNDEGHGSYNRVSNPLCNNCPNANVIETSQNESPKYDMEWLTNMLKEYGVEA
;
A
#
# COMPACT_ATOMS: atom_id res chain seq x y z
N MET A 1 -16.13 31.16 32.33
CA MET A 1 -17.01 31.46 31.16
C MET A 1 -17.79 30.17 30.88
N ASN A 2 -19.03 30.22 30.42
CA ASN A 2 -19.74 28.97 30.08
C ASN A 2 -18.96 28.23 28.98
N TYR A 3 -18.76 26.91 29.11
CA TYR A 3 -17.99 26.12 28.15
C TYR A 3 -18.47 26.27 26.69
N LYS A 4 -19.78 26.48 26.44
CA LYS A 4 -20.30 26.67 25.07
C LYS A 4 -19.80 27.98 24.44
N ASP A 5 -19.76 29.05 25.24
CA ASP A 5 -19.25 30.34 24.78
C ASP A 5 -17.72 30.28 24.60
N LEU A 6 -17.05 29.50 25.46
CA LEU A 6 -15.61 29.26 25.35
C LEU A 6 -15.28 28.50 24.07
N ASN A 7 -15.96 27.38 23.77
CA ASN A 7 -15.78 26.64 22.50
C ASN A 7 -15.97 27.55 21.30
N LYS A 8 -17.05 28.34 21.27
CA LYS A 8 -17.31 29.26 20.17
C LYS A 8 -16.17 30.24 19.97
N ASN A 9 -15.69 30.87 21.03
CA ASN A 9 -14.56 31.81 20.98
C ASN A 9 -13.29 31.12 20.46
N GLN A 10 -12.94 29.97 21.03
CA GLN A 10 -11.78 29.17 20.64
C GLN A 10 -11.82 28.79 19.16
N LYS A 11 -12.95 28.26 18.70
CA LYS A 11 -13.17 27.82 17.33
C LYS A 11 -13.11 28.97 16.33
N ASP A 12 -13.70 30.11 16.65
CA ASP A 12 -13.67 31.30 15.79
C ASP A 12 -12.22 31.79 15.62
N ARG A 13 -11.42 31.79 16.71
CA ARG A 13 -9.98 32.06 16.64
C ARG A 13 -9.22 31.02 15.82
N MET A 14 -9.57 29.74 15.95
CA MET A 14 -8.95 28.66 15.20
C MET A 14 -9.23 28.76 13.70
N LYS A 15 -10.46 29.12 13.31
CA LYS A 15 -10.86 29.32 11.90
C LYS A 15 -10.13 30.49 11.24
N GLN A 16 -9.80 31.54 12.00
CA GLN A 16 -9.07 32.70 11.45
C GLN A 16 -7.64 32.37 11.04
N ILE A 17 -7.01 31.39 11.70
CA ILE A 17 -5.61 31.01 11.43
C ILE A 17 -5.47 29.77 10.54
N MET A 18 -6.58 29.12 10.17
CA MET A 18 -6.60 27.93 9.33
C MET A 18 -7.17 28.26 7.95
N THR A 19 -6.29 28.63 7.04
CA THR A 19 -6.58 28.71 5.61
C THR A 19 -5.75 27.64 4.91
N ASN A 20 -6.40 26.60 4.40
CA ASN A 20 -5.71 25.55 3.64
C ASN A 20 -5.93 25.82 2.16
N SER A 21 -4.84 26.08 1.44
CA SER A 21 -4.83 26.19 -0.03
C SER A 21 -4.89 24.82 -0.70
N TYR A 22 -4.54 23.76 0.03
CA TYR A 22 -4.41 22.38 -0.44
C TYR A 22 -5.26 21.46 0.43
N ILE A 23 -5.87 20.43 -0.17
CA ILE A 23 -6.70 19.45 0.53
C ILE A 23 -5.95 18.13 0.54
N MET A 24 -5.53 17.67 1.72
CA MET A 24 -4.80 16.42 1.90
C MET A 24 -5.55 15.52 2.89
N GLU A 25 -5.64 14.23 2.57
CA GLU A 25 -6.25 13.19 3.40
C GLU A 25 -5.31 12.75 4.53
N TRP A 26 -5.87 12.23 5.62
CA TRP A 26 -5.07 11.66 6.72
C TRP A 26 -4.59 10.25 6.40
N GLU A 27 -3.39 9.90 6.84
CA GLU A 27 -2.82 8.55 6.67
C GLU A 27 -3.71 7.44 7.29
N ASN A 28 -4.39 7.75 8.39
CA ASN A 28 -5.31 6.83 9.05
C ASN A 28 -6.67 7.53 9.25
N PRO A 29 -7.56 7.47 8.25
CA PRO A 29 -8.86 8.14 8.34
C PRO A 29 -9.79 7.49 9.38
N GLU A 30 -9.70 6.16 9.57
CA GLU A 30 -10.52 5.42 10.54
C GLU A 30 -10.29 5.86 11.99
N PHE A 31 -9.13 6.43 12.31
CA PHE A 31 -8.84 6.92 13.65
C PHE A 31 -9.87 7.95 14.14
N MET A 32 -10.46 8.76 13.26
CA MET A 32 -11.54 9.68 13.59
C MET A 32 -12.79 8.93 14.11
N ASP A 33 -13.16 7.84 13.46
CA ASP A 33 -14.34 7.04 13.82
C ASP A 33 -14.16 6.36 15.18
N TYR A 34 -12.98 5.78 15.42
CA TYR A 34 -12.62 5.24 16.74
C TYR A 34 -12.57 6.37 17.79
N LEU A 35 -12.06 7.56 17.44
CA LEU A 35 -12.09 8.70 18.35
C LEU A 35 -13.51 9.19 18.64
N LEU A 36 -14.49 8.93 17.79
CA LEU A 36 -15.91 9.25 18.03
C LEU A 36 -16.66 8.18 18.83
N GLY A 37 -16.01 7.05 19.15
CA GLY A 37 -16.61 5.96 19.90
C GLY A 37 -16.88 4.69 19.10
N GLY A 38 -16.45 4.64 17.83
CA GLY A 38 -16.52 3.44 17.00
C GLY A 38 -15.74 2.28 17.60
N LEU A 39 -16.17 1.06 17.27
CA LEU A 39 -15.52 -0.18 17.69
C LEU A 39 -15.08 -0.98 16.46
N PRO A 40 -14.10 -1.88 16.60
CA PRO A 40 -13.66 -2.74 15.50
C PRO A 40 -14.81 -3.65 15.05
N LYS A 41 -14.88 -3.89 13.74
CA LYS A 41 -15.89 -4.77 13.13
C LYS A 41 -15.60 -6.23 13.48
N ILE A 42 -16.66 -7.01 13.68
CA ILE A 42 -16.54 -8.46 13.85
C ILE A 42 -16.24 -9.08 12.48
N ARG A 43 -15.12 -9.79 12.38
CA ARG A 43 -14.73 -10.54 11.17
C ARG A 43 -15.51 -11.86 11.16
N LYS A 44 -16.29 -12.11 10.10
CA LYS A 44 -17.07 -13.34 9.91
C LYS A 44 -16.35 -14.29 8.96
N THR A 45 -16.40 -15.58 9.23
CA THR A 45 -15.86 -16.64 8.37
C THR A 45 -16.97 -17.57 7.87
N ARG A 46 -16.70 -18.35 6.81
CA ARG A 46 -17.69 -19.32 6.28
C ARG A 46 -18.05 -20.42 7.30
N ASP A 47 -17.18 -20.68 8.28
CA ASP A 47 -17.35 -21.69 9.33
C ASP A 47 -18.23 -21.21 10.51
N ASP A 48 -18.65 -19.95 10.50
CA ASP A 48 -19.37 -19.32 11.61
C ASP A 48 -20.82 -19.81 11.76
N LYS A 49 -21.32 -20.66 10.85
CA LYS A 49 -22.69 -21.23 10.92
C LYS A 49 -22.96 -21.96 12.25
N ILE A 50 -21.94 -22.57 12.85
CA ILE A 50 -22.06 -23.35 14.10
C ILE A 50 -22.25 -22.43 15.33
N ILE A 51 -21.82 -21.17 15.24
CA ILE A 51 -21.82 -20.17 16.32
C ILE A 51 -22.71 -18.96 15.99
N ALA A 52 -23.63 -19.10 15.04
CA ALA A 52 -24.45 -18.00 14.52
C ALA A 52 -25.24 -17.28 15.64
N ASP A 53 -25.81 -18.03 16.58
CA ASP A 53 -26.57 -17.46 17.70
C ASP A 53 -25.67 -16.63 18.64
N GLU A 54 -24.47 -17.12 18.96
CA GLU A 54 -23.50 -16.37 19.74
C GLU A 54 -22.98 -15.13 19.02
N LEU A 55 -22.80 -15.20 17.69
CA LEU A 55 -22.38 -14.07 16.88
C LEU A 55 -23.45 -12.99 16.81
N ILE A 56 -24.72 -13.36 16.63
CA ILE A 56 -25.85 -12.41 16.70
C ILE A 56 -25.87 -11.74 18.07
N LYS A 57 -25.63 -12.50 19.14
CA LYS A 57 -25.55 -11.94 20.49
C LYS A 57 -24.35 -11.00 20.66
N LEU A 58 -23.20 -11.36 20.12
CA LEU A 58 -21.99 -10.53 20.12
C LEU A 58 -22.22 -9.23 19.36
N GLU A 59 -22.82 -9.30 18.17
CA GLU A 59 -23.18 -8.15 17.33
C GLU A 59 -24.18 -7.23 18.01
N SER A 60 -25.21 -7.80 18.64
CA SER A 60 -26.19 -7.04 19.41
C SER A 60 -25.52 -6.30 20.57
N GLU A 61 -24.62 -6.95 21.30
CA GLU A 61 -23.96 -6.34 22.45
C GLU A 61 -22.96 -5.26 22.02
N MET A 62 -22.20 -5.50 20.95
CA MET A 62 -21.34 -4.51 20.30
C MET A 62 -22.12 -3.29 19.82
N SER A 63 -23.28 -3.50 19.19
CA SER A 63 -24.13 -2.42 18.66
C SER A 63 -24.81 -1.60 19.75
N ALA A 64 -24.98 -2.17 20.95
CA ALA A 64 -25.53 -1.49 22.11
C ALA A 64 -24.49 -0.66 22.87
N TYR A 65 -23.21 -0.73 22.50
CA TYR A 65 -22.15 0.05 23.12
C TYR A 65 -22.29 1.54 22.80
N ASP A 66 -22.25 2.35 23.85
CA ASP A 66 -22.17 3.80 23.78
C ASP A 66 -20.87 4.23 24.48
N SER A 67 -19.98 4.90 23.75
CA SER A 67 -18.67 5.27 24.26
C SER A 67 -18.70 6.22 25.46
N LEU A 68 -19.79 6.94 25.68
CA LEU A 68 -19.97 7.90 26.76
C LEU A 68 -20.83 7.34 27.90
N LEU A 69 -21.82 6.50 27.59
CA LEU A 69 -22.81 6.03 28.57
C LEU A 69 -22.56 4.62 29.09
N SER A 70 -21.93 3.75 28.29
CA SER A 70 -21.70 2.37 28.70
C SER A 70 -20.63 2.26 29.80
N ASP A 71 -20.87 1.37 30.76
CA ASP A 71 -19.84 0.89 31.67
C ASP A 71 -18.85 0.02 30.87
N LYS A 72 -17.70 0.62 30.56
CA LYS A 72 -16.67 0.02 29.70
C LYS A 72 -16.11 -1.29 30.28
N GLU A 73 -16.01 -1.42 31.61
CA GLU A 73 -15.50 -2.64 32.24
C GLU A 73 -16.53 -3.76 32.22
N ARG A 74 -17.79 -3.43 32.52
CA ARG A 74 -18.89 -4.39 32.44
C ARG A 74 -19.12 -4.84 31.01
N PHE A 75 -19.11 -3.92 30.06
CA PHE A 75 -19.19 -4.21 28.63
C PHE A 75 -18.07 -5.15 28.19
N PHE A 76 -16.81 -4.83 28.52
CA PHE A 76 -15.67 -5.69 28.18
C PHE A 76 -15.82 -7.11 28.75
N LYS A 77 -16.20 -7.24 30.03
CA LYS A 77 -16.43 -8.55 30.67
C LYS A 77 -17.58 -9.32 30.02
N ASN A 78 -18.63 -8.65 29.54
CA ASN A 78 -19.72 -9.29 28.82
C ASN A 78 -19.24 -9.83 27.46
N ILE A 79 -18.53 -9.00 26.70
CA ILE A 79 -17.94 -9.40 25.41
C ILE A 79 -16.96 -10.56 25.60
N GLU A 80 -16.06 -10.48 26.59
CA GLU A 80 -15.10 -11.53 26.91
C GLU A 80 -15.78 -12.87 27.23
N LYS A 81 -16.90 -12.85 27.96
CA LYS A 81 -17.71 -14.06 28.21
C LYS A 81 -18.32 -14.62 26.93
N ILE A 82 -18.88 -13.76 26.07
CA ILE A 82 -19.47 -14.21 24.79
C ILE A 82 -18.38 -14.81 23.89
N ILE A 83 -17.23 -14.14 23.77
CA ILE A 83 -16.07 -14.66 23.03
C ILE A 83 -15.58 -15.99 23.61
N THR A 84 -15.58 -16.15 24.94
CA THR A 84 -15.21 -17.42 25.58
C THR A 84 -16.18 -18.54 25.19
N LEU A 85 -17.49 -18.28 25.22
CA LEU A 85 -18.50 -19.26 24.76
C LEU A 85 -18.34 -19.59 23.28
N ILE A 86 -18.04 -18.59 22.44
CA ILE A 86 -17.74 -18.81 21.03
C ILE A 86 -16.52 -19.72 20.88
N LYS A 87 -15.44 -19.45 21.63
CA LYS A 87 -14.22 -20.27 21.61
C LYS A 87 -14.40 -21.67 22.19
N GLU A 88 -15.34 -21.87 23.10
CA GLU A 88 -15.71 -23.21 23.58
C GLU A 88 -16.40 -24.04 22.48
N LYS A 89 -17.22 -23.40 21.64
CA LYS A 89 -17.90 -24.04 20.50
C LYS A 89 -17.03 -24.15 19.25
N ASN A 90 -16.16 -23.16 19.03
CA ASN A 90 -15.22 -23.07 17.93
C ASN A 90 -13.90 -22.49 18.45
N SER A 91 -13.01 -23.38 18.90
CA SER A 91 -11.70 -23.01 19.45
C SER A 91 -10.80 -22.26 18.47
N SER A 92 -11.10 -22.35 17.17
CA SER A 92 -10.40 -21.64 16.10
C SER A 92 -11.02 -20.30 15.74
N TRP A 93 -12.01 -19.79 16.50
CA TRP A 93 -12.63 -18.50 16.20
C TRP A 93 -11.81 -17.31 16.71
N PHE A 94 -11.55 -16.36 15.81
CA PHE A 94 -10.76 -15.14 16.04
C PHE A 94 -11.42 -13.88 15.47
N GLY A 95 -12.74 -13.89 15.28
CA GLY A 95 -13.48 -12.78 14.65
C GLY A 95 -13.41 -11.43 15.38
N LEU A 96 -13.00 -11.40 16.65
CA LEU A 96 -12.77 -10.17 17.41
C LEU A 96 -11.67 -10.37 18.47
N GLY A 97 -10.63 -9.53 18.43
CA GLY A 97 -9.56 -9.54 19.41
C GLY A 97 -9.94 -8.82 20.71
N THR A 98 -9.86 -9.50 21.85
CA THR A 98 -10.13 -8.89 23.16
C THR A 98 -9.12 -7.80 23.51
N ASP A 99 -7.84 -8.00 23.19
CA ASP A 99 -6.80 -6.98 23.42
C ASP A 99 -7.00 -5.73 22.56
N GLU A 100 -7.44 -5.92 21.32
CA GLU A 100 -7.77 -4.83 20.41
C GLU A 100 -8.95 -4.03 20.94
N LEU A 101 -10.06 -4.70 21.29
CA LEU A 101 -11.22 -4.06 21.90
C LEU A 101 -10.82 -3.27 23.16
N LYS A 102 -9.99 -3.86 24.02
CA LYS A 102 -9.50 -3.22 25.24
C LYS A 102 -8.70 -1.95 24.96
N ARG A 103 -7.94 -1.88 23.86
CA ARG A 103 -7.25 -0.65 23.44
C ARG A 103 -8.23 0.45 23.07
N TYR A 104 -9.27 0.15 22.29
CA TYR A 104 -10.30 1.13 21.93
C TYR A 104 -11.09 1.60 23.15
N LEU A 105 -11.41 0.70 24.09
CA LEU A 105 -12.07 1.10 25.35
C LEU A 105 -11.22 2.04 26.21
N LYS A 106 -9.89 1.85 26.24
CA LYS A 106 -8.95 2.78 26.89
C LYS A 106 -8.89 4.12 26.16
N LEU A 107 -8.84 4.10 24.82
CA LEU A 107 -8.89 5.28 23.96
C LEU A 107 -10.20 6.09 24.20
N HIS A 108 -11.33 5.42 24.45
CA HIS A 108 -12.61 6.06 24.78
C HIS A 108 -12.67 6.66 26.19
N ARG A 109 -11.69 6.38 27.06
CA ARG A 109 -11.58 7.00 28.40
C ARG A 109 -10.65 8.20 28.37
N PHE A 110 -9.38 7.95 28.08
CA PHE A 110 -8.34 8.99 28.05
C PHE A 110 -7.33 8.66 26.96
N CYS A 111 -7.38 9.43 25.88
CA CYS A 111 -6.43 9.36 24.78
C CYS A 111 -5.47 10.56 24.79
N MET A 112 -4.18 10.27 24.63
CA MET A 112 -3.15 11.27 24.42
C MET A 112 -2.59 11.13 23.00
N ILE A 113 -2.53 12.24 22.25
CA ILE A 113 -2.07 12.29 20.86
C ILE A 113 -0.70 12.98 20.80
N ILE A 114 0.33 12.24 20.37
CA ILE A 114 1.70 12.75 20.20
C ILE A 114 2.04 12.88 18.72
N GLY A 115 2.81 13.91 18.35
CA GLY A 115 3.41 14.01 17.02
C GLY A 115 4.29 15.24 16.86
N GLU A 116 5.02 15.34 15.76
CA GLU A 116 5.89 16.48 15.47
C GLU A 116 5.12 17.80 15.32
N GLY A 117 5.82 18.93 15.42
CA GLY A 117 5.23 20.25 15.16
C GLY A 117 4.79 20.36 13.69
N GLY A 118 3.61 20.93 13.43
CA GLY A 118 3.10 21.11 12.06
C GLY A 118 2.41 19.88 11.44
N ILE A 119 2.49 18.69 12.05
CA ILE A 119 1.98 17.43 11.48
C ILE A 119 0.44 17.34 11.33
N GLY A 120 -0.32 18.34 11.77
CA GLY A 120 -1.77 18.41 11.56
C GLY A 120 -2.67 18.08 12.76
N LYS A 121 -2.12 17.80 13.95
CA LYS A 121 -2.90 17.45 15.16
C LYS A 121 -4.03 18.44 15.50
N SER A 122 -3.72 19.75 15.51
CA SER A 122 -4.71 20.79 15.84
C SER A 122 -5.84 20.87 14.82
N TYR A 123 -5.54 20.63 13.53
CA TYR A 123 -6.57 20.58 12.48
C TYR A 123 -7.48 19.37 12.67
N PHE A 124 -6.87 18.21 12.95
CA PHE A 124 -7.61 16.99 13.24
C PHE A 124 -8.55 17.15 14.46
N LEU A 125 -8.07 17.74 15.56
CA LEU A 125 -8.91 17.98 16.75
C LEU A 125 -10.02 19.02 16.51
N LYS A 126 -9.79 20.01 15.65
CA LYS A 126 -10.84 20.92 15.19
C LYS A 126 -11.92 20.16 14.39
N CYS A 127 -11.54 19.30 13.46
CA CYS A 127 -12.49 18.47 12.71
C CYS A 127 -13.26 17.52 13.65
N PHE A 128 -12.59 16.97 14.66
CA PHE A 128 -13.23 16.18 15.70
C PHE A 128 -14.26 16.99 16.51
N GLU A 129 -13.92 18.21 16.95
CA GLU A 129 -14.85 19.15 17.59
C GLU A 129 -16.08 19.43 16.70
N GLU A 130 -15.88 19.67 15.40
CA GLU A 130 -16.95 19.87 14.43
C GLU A 130 -17.87 18.65 14.29
N GLN A 131 -17.33 17.43 14.32
CA GLN A 131 -18.14 16.20 14.32
C GLN A 131 -18.92 16.00 15.62
N LEU A 132 -18.34 16.36 16.78
CA LEU A 132 -19.05 16.31 18.07
C LEU A 132 -20.26 17.26 18.07
N GLU A 133 -20.10 18.47 17.53
CA GLU A 133 -21.21 19.42 17.35
C GLU A 133 -22.30 18.86 16.44
N GLN A 134 -21.94 18.31 15.28
CA GLN A 134 -22.90 17.72 14.34
C GLN A 134 -23.71 16.58 14.98
N LYS A 135 -23.06 15.78 15.85
CA LYS A 135 -23.70 14.70 16.61
C LYS A 135 -24.38 15.17 17.90
N ASN A 136 -24.39 16.47 18.21
CA ASN A 136 -24.93 17.06 19.44
C ASN A 136 -24.35 16.48 20.74
N ILE A 137 -23.05 16.18 20.75
CA ILE A 137 -22.33 15.70 21.94
C ILE A 137 -21.78 16.90 22.71
N GLU A 138 -22.06 16.97 24.01
CA GLU A 138 -21.54 18.04 24.87
C GLU A 138 -20.02 17.91 25.04
N HIS A 139 -19.30 19.00 24.86
CA HIS A 139 -17.83 19.00 24.90
C HIS A 139 -17.25 20.36 25.30
N LEU A 140 -16.00 20.37 25.73
CA LEU A 140 -15.18 21.57 25.89
C LEU A 140 -13.85 21.36 25.17
N CYS A 141 -13.52 22.25 24.24
CA CYS A 141 -12.23 22.25 23.55
C CYS A 141 -11.40 23.47 23.95
N ILE A 142 -10.20 23.20 24.47
CA ILE A 142 -9.21 24.21 24.84
C ILE A 142 -8.01 24.09 23.91
N TYR A 143 -7.65 25.16 23.23
CA TYR A 143 -6.42 25.21 22.44
C TYR A 143 -5.33 25.93 23.26
N GLY A 144 -4.28 25.21 23.65
CA GLY A 144 -3.15 25.75 24.42
C GLY A 144 -2.40 26.88 23.70
N LYS A 145 -2.56 26.96 22.37
CA LYS A 145 -2.13 28.10 21.57
C LYS A 145 -2.74 29.42 22.07
N PHE A 146 -4.02 29.39 22.45
CA PHE A 146 -4.82 30.56 22.80
C PHE A 146 -5.04 30.74 24.31
N GLU A 147 -5.11 29.64 25.07
CA GLU A 147 -5.29 29.66 26.52
C GLU A 147 -4.03 29.16 27.22
N LYS A 148 -3.40 30.04 27.99
CA LYS A 148 -2.14 29.74 28.69
C LYS A 148 -2.34 29.22 30.11
N ASP A 149 -3.55 29.34 30.65
CA ASP A 149 -3.94 28.87 31.98
C ASP A 149 -5.34 28.23 31.95
N THR A 150 -5.80 27.77 33.10
CA THR A 150 -7.06 27.03 33.27
C THR A 150 -8.15 27.84 33.98
N SER A 151 -7.95 29.14 34.21
CA SER A 151 -8.84 29.98 35.02
C SER A 151 -10.26 30.09 34.46
N LYS A 152 -10.40 29.93 33.14
CA LYS A 152 -11.69 29.98 32.43
C LYS A 152 -12.47 28.66 32.49
N ILE A 153 -11.84 27.57 32.94
CA ILE A 153 -12.42 26.23 33.00
C ILE A 153 -13.22 26.08 34.28
N ASP A 154 -14.53 25.90 34.13
CA ASP A 154 -15.43 25.61 35.25
C ASP A 154 -15.65 24.09 35.37
N VAL A 155 -14.93 23.47 36.31
CA VAL A 155 -14.97 22.01 36.52
C VAL A 155 -16.34 21.55 37.01
N GLU A 156 -17.02 22.33 37.86
CA GLU A 156 -18.36 21.96 38.35
C GLU A 156 -19.38 22.00 37.21
N GLN A 157 -19.27 22.99 36.33
CA GLN A 157 -20.13 23.08 35.15
C GLN A 157 -19.96 21.84 34.22
N ILE A 158 -18.73 21.41 33.99
CA ILE A 158 -18.42 20.21 33.18
C ILE A 158 -19.02 18.97 33.83
N LEU A 159 -18.80 18.78 35.14
CA LEU A 159 -19.33 17.64 35.88
C LEU A 159 -20.86 17.60 35.82
N ASN A 160 -21.53 18.74 36.00
CA ASN A 160 -23.00 18.85 35.92
C ASN A 160 -23.53 18.59 34.49
N SER A 161 -22.75 18.89 33.46
CA SER A 161 -23.16 18.68 32.06
C SER A 161 -22.88 17.25 31.56
N SER A 162 -22.18 16.44 32.35
CA SER A 162 -21.72 15.10 31.95
C SER A 162 -22.77 13.99 32.03
N ASP A 163 -23.99 14.28 32.46
CA ASP A 163 -25.04 13.28 32.66
C ASP A 163 -25.37 12.47 31.40
N LYS A 164 -25.31 13.13 30.24
CA LYS A 164 -25.54 12.53 28.91
C LYS A 164 -24.23 12.18 28.17
N GLY A 165 -23.09 12.24 28.87
CA GLY A 165 -21.77 12.11 28.26
C GLY A 165 -21.14 13.47 27.97
N PHE A 166 -19.82 13.56 28.15
CA PHE A 166 -19.06 14.79 27.89
C PHE A 166 -17.67 14.47 27.33
N VAL A 167 -17.19 15.28 26.39
CA VAL A 167 -15.81 15.17 25.86
C VAL A 167 -15.00 16.40 26.23
N PHE A 168 -13.92 16.21 26.97
CA PHE A 168 -12.95 17.26 27.28
C PHE A 168 -11.73 17.14 26.37
N ILE A 169 -11.42 18.20 25.64
CA ILE A 169 -10.33 18.26 24.66
C ILE A 169 -9.35 19.36 25.08
N CYS A 170 -8.06 19.04 25.12
CA CYS A 170 -7.00 20.05 25.25
C CYS A 170 -5.92 19.84 24.18
N ASP A 171 -5.91 20.70 23.18
CA ASP A 171 -4.93 20.70 22.11
C ASP A 171 -3.66 21.46 22.52
N ALA A 172 -2.49 20.92 22.15
CA ALA A 172 -1.18 21.53 22.33
C ALA A 172 -0.89 21.94 23.78
N ILE A 173 -0.96 20.99 24.72
CA ILE A 173 -0.68 21.26 26.15
C ILE A 173 0.72 21.84 26.38
N ASN A 174 1.68 21.50 25.51
CA ASN A 174 3.05 22.01 25.54
C ASN A 174 3.13 23.52 25.24
N GLU A 175 2.06 24.13 24.71
CA GLU A 175 1.99 25.59 24.46
C GLU A 175 1.36 26.36 25.63
N MET A 176 0.85 25.67 26.66
CA MET A 176 0.39 26.29 27.90
C MET A 176 1.57 26.68 28.80
N SER A 177 1.36 27.62 29.72
CA SER A 177 2.36 27.95 30.75
C SER A 177 2.60 26.75 31.68
N GLU A 178 3.77 26.63 32.31
CA GLU A 178 4.05 25.55 33.28
C GLU A 178 3.01 25.48 34.40
N ALA A 179 2.62 26.65 34.95
CA ALA A 179 1.56 26.75 35.95
C ALA A 179 0.20 26.28 35.39
N GLY A 180 -0.10 26.62 34.13
CA GLY A 180 -1.26 26.15 33.41
C GLY A 180 -1.25 24.63 33.19
N GLN A 181 -0.11 24.06 32.82
CA GLN A 181 0.08 22.62 32.66
C GLN A 181 -0.11 21.88 34.00
N GLN A 182 0.44 22.40 35.10
CA GLN A 182 0.24 21.80 36.41
C GLN A 182 -1.22 21.89 36.87
N SER A 183 -1.85 23.04 36.66
CA SER A 183 -3.27 23.22 37.01
C SER A 183 -4.19 22.34 36.16
N LEU A 184 -3.89 22.18 34.87
CA LEU A 184 -4.63 21.29 33.99
C LEU A 184 -4.55 19.84 34.48
N LEU A 185 -3.36 19.38 34.88
CA LEU A 185 -3.18 18.04 35.43
C LEU A 185 -4.10 17.80 36.64
N ASP A 186 -4.25 18.79 37.53
CA ASP A 186 -5.14 18.70 38.69
C ASP A 186 -6.62 18.67 38.29
N ILE A 187 -7.00 19.39 37.22
CA ILE A 187 -8.36 19.31 36.65
C ILE A 187 -8.59 17.92 36.04
N LEU A 188 -7.65 17.39 35.26
CA LEU A 188 -7.77 16.08 34.62
C LEU A 188 -7.89 14.96 35.65
N LYS A 189 -7.17 15.03 36.77
CA LYS A 189 -7.32 14.10 37.91
C LYS A 189 -8.75 14.08 38.47
N LYS A 190 -9.44 15.23 38.47
CA LYS A 190 -10.85 15.32 38.91
C LYS A 190 -11.80 14.77 37.85
N LEU A 191 -11.62 15.16 36.59
CA LEU A 191 -12.48 14.75 35.47
C LEU A 191 -12.38 13.24 35.19
N LYS A 192 -11.18 12.65 35.28
CA LYS A 192 -10.94 11.21 35.04
C LYS A 192 -11.77 10.29 35.95
N ASN A 193 -12.16 10.76 37.14
CA ASN A 193 -12.96 9.97 38.07
C ASN A 193 -14.42 9.79 37.61
N ASN A 194 -14.88 10.56 36.61
CA ASN A 194 -16.21 10.43 36.06
C ASN A 194 -16.18 9.57 34.79
N PRO A 195 -16.81 8.38 34.78
CA PRO A 195 -16.75 7.44 33.66
C PRO A 195 -17.48 7.94 32.39
N LYS A 196 -18.33 8.96 32.53
CA LYS A 196 -19.06 9.61 31.42
C LYS A 196 -18.28 10.74 30.76
N ILE A 197 -17.12 11.10 31.30
CA ILE A 197 -16.23 12.09 30.72
C ILE A 197 -15.11 11.38 29.98
N ARG A 198 -14.97 11.72 28.71
CA ARG A 198 -13.85 11.32 27.88
C ARG A 198 -12.83 12.45 27.80
N ILE A 199 -11.55 12.10 27.85
CA ILE A 199 -10.45 13.07 27.78
C ILE A 199 -9.63 12.81 26.52
N VAL A 200 -9.36 13.87 25.76
CA VAL A 200 -8.44 13.86 24.62
C VAL A 200 -7.45 15.01 24.79
N ILE A 201 -6.15 14.71 24.81
CA ILE A 201 -5.13 15.75 24.86
C ILE A 201 -4.11 15.56 23.75
N SER A 202 -3.49 16.65 23.28
CA SER A 202 -2.41 16.59 22.29
C SER A 202 -1.16 17.35 22.74
N TYR A 203 0.01 16.88 22.30
CA TYR A 203 1.28 17.58 22.54
C TYR A 203 2.31 17.30 21.44
N ARG A 204 3.37 18.12 21.40
CA ARG A 204 4.49 17.93 20.49
C ARG A 204 5.56 17.02 21.09
N THR A 205 6.15 16.17 20.26
CA THR A 205 7.30 15.34 20.66
C THR A 205 8.45 16.20 21.20
N ASN A 206 9.09 15.79 22.31
CA ASN A 206 10.25 16.45 22.92
C ASN A 206 10.07 17.93 23.30
N SER A 207 8.84 18.35 23.63
CA SER A 207 8.52 19.77 23.89
C SER A 207 8.08 20.09 25.31
N MET A 208 8.13 19.10 26.20
CA MET A 208 7.71 19.23 27.60
C MET A 208 8.79 18.69 28.53
N ASP A 209 8.80 19.21 29.76
CA ASP A 209 9.61 18.65 30.85
C ASP A 209 9.28 17.15 31.07
N GLU A 210 10.32 16.32 31.24
CA GLU A 210 10.18 14.87 31.32
C GLU A 210 9.35 14.43 32.53
N MET A 211 9.52 15.11 33.68
CA MET A 211 8.75 14.78 34.90
C MET A 211 7.27 15.14 34.73
N MET A 212 7.00 16.30 34.12
CA MET A 212 5.63 16.71 33.81
C MET A 212 4.97 15.77 32.81
N LEU A 213 5.66 15.42 31.73
CA LEU A 213 5.15 14.50 30.71
C LEU A 213 4.82 13.13 31.30
N GLN A 214 5.68 12.60 32.17
CA GLN A 214 5.44 11.32 32.84
C GLN A 214 4.15 11.32 33.66
N GLN A 215 3.81 12.44 34.33
CA GLN A 215 2.54 12.56 35.06
C GLN A 215 1.31 12.52 34.13
N TYR A 216 1.40 13.12 32.95
CA TYR A 216 0.34 13.02 31.94
C TYR A 216 0.22 11.60 31.37
N GLN A 217 1.35 10.95 31.09
CA GLN A 217 1.40 9.57 30.60
C GLN A 217 0.79 8.59 31.60
N GLU A 218 1.08 8.74 32.89
CA GLU A 218 0.49 7.94 33.98
C GLU A 218 -1.03 8.15 34.12
N LEU A 219 -1.54 9.34 33.76
CA LEU A 219 -2.97 9.61 33.71
C LEU A 219 -3.63 9.06 32.44
N SER A 220 -2.94 9.11 31.31
CA SER A 220 -3.44 8.59 30.04
C SER A 220 -3.63 7.07 30.11
N GLU A 221 -4.68 6.55 29.47
CA GLU A 221 -4.86 5.10 29.35
C GLU A 221 -4.40 4.58 27.98
N TYR A 222 -4.21 5.50 27.02
CA TYR A 222 -3.79 5.21 25.67
C TYR A 222 -3.02 6.40 25.07
N GLU A 223 -1.89 6.11 24.43
CA GLU A 223 -1.08 7.08 23.68
C GLU A 223 -1.11 6.71 22.19
N TYR A 224 -1.47 7.68 21.34
CA TYR A 224 -1.54 7.55 19.89
C TYR A 224 -0.50 8.43 19.22
N LYS A 225 0.35 7.83 18.39
CA LYS A 225 1.31 8.56 17.57
C LYS A 225 0.65 8.97 16.25
N PHE A 226 0.47 10.28 16.07
CA PHE A 226 -0.20 10.84 14.90
C PHE A 226 0.69 10.76 13.65
N SER A 227 0.20 10.10 12.60
CA SER A 227 0.97 9.79 11.38
C SER A 227 1.00 10.93 10.34
N GLY A 228 0.13 11.93 10.46
CA GLY A 228 0.06 13.04 9.51
C GLY A 228 -0.86 12.75 8.32
N VAL A 229 -0.51 13.32 7.16
CA VAL A 229 -1.27 13.16 5.91
C VAL A 229 -0.81 11.94 5.12
N SER A 230 -1.71 11.39 4.30
CA SER A 230 -1.40 10.35 3.32
C SER A 230 -0.41 10.90 2.30
N PHE A 231 0.58 10.08 1.95
CA PHE A 231 1.54 10.44 0.92
C PHE A 231 0.88 10.56 -0.45
N GLU A 232 -0.02 9.64 -0.81
CA GLU A 232 -0.71 9.64 -2.12
C GLU A 232 -1.49 10.95 -2.27
N SER A 233 -2.26 11.31 -1.25
CA SER A 233 -3.03 12.55 -1.27
C SER A 233 -2.14 13.79 -1.32
N ALA A 234 -1.00 13.80 -0.61
CA ALA A 234 -0.03 14.89 -0.70
C ALA A 234 0.63 14.97 -2.08
N LEU A 235 0.97 13.82 -2.67
CA LEU A 235 1.55 13.70 -4.00
C LEU A 235 0.55 14.17 -5.07
N ASP A 236 -0.72 13.82 -4.96
CA ASP A 236 -1.78 14.28 -5.87
C ASP A 236 -1.88 15.80 -5.89
N GLU A 237 -1.82 16.45 -4.72
CA GLU A 237 -1.78 17.91 -4.64
C GLU A 237 -0.51 18.49 -5.29
N MET A 238 0.63 17.82 -5.15
CA MET A 238 1.90 18.24 -5.76
C MET A 238 1.94 18.02 -7.27
N LEU A 239 1.36 16.93 -7.78
CA LEU A 239 1.28 16.61 -9.21
C LEU A 239 0.40 17.57 -9.99
N LYS A 240 -0.50 18.30 -9.29
CA LYS A 240 -1.23 19.43 -9.88
C LYS A 240 -0.31 20.61 -10.22
N LEU A 241 0.92 20.65 -9.69
CA LEU A 241 1.92 21.69 -9.91
C LEU A 241 2.95 21.26 -10.98
N SER A 242 3.46 22.21 -11.76
CA SER A 242 4.57 21.95 -12.69
C SER A 242 5.90 21.88 -11.92
N VAL A 243 6.24 20.72 -11.38
CA VAL A 243 7.45 20.55 -10.54
C VAL A 243 8.66 20.10 -11.38
N PRO A 244 9.80 20.82 -11.37
CA PRO A 244 10.97 20.46 -12.18
C PRO A 244 11.76 19.27 -11.64
N ASP A 245 11.77 19.04 -10.32
CA ASP A 245 12.30 17.83 -9.65
C ASP A 245 11.81 17.76 -8.19
N VAL A 246 10.88 16.84 -7.89
CA VAL A 246 10.28 16.71 -6.54
C VAL A 246 11.29 16.16 -5.52
N TYR A 247 12.30 15.40 -5.93
CA TYR A 247 13.20 14.68 -5.01
C TYR A 247 14.25 15.54 -4.33
N LEU A 248 14.43 16.80 -4.73
CA LEU A 248 15.19 17.77 -3.93
C LEU A 248 14.57 18.00 -2.54
N TYR A 249 13.41 17.40 -2.27
CA TYR A 249 12.64 17.60 -1.05
C TYR A 249 12.30 16.27 -0.35
N GLU A 250 13.06 15.19 -0.59
CA GLU A 250 12.88 13.85 0.02
C GLU A 250 12.59 13.92 1.53
N ASP A 251 13.35 14.73 2.28
CA ASP A 251 13.17 14.90 3.73
C ASP A 251 11.78 15.43 4.14
N ILE A 252 11.17 16.28 3.31
CA ILE A 252 9.85 16.87 3.56
C ILE A 252 8.75 15.96 3.04
N LEU A 253 8.96 15.39 1.86
CA LEU A 253 8.03 14.45 1.22
C LEU A 253 7.81 13.22 2.09
N TYR A 254 8.88 12.70 2.69
CA TYR A 254 8.83 11.52 3.55
C TYR A 254 8.43 11.84 5.00
N SER A 255 8.18 13.11 5.33
CA SER A 255 7.81 13.53 6.69
C SER A 255 6.32 13.35 7.01
N ASN A 256 5.46 13.23 5.99
CA ASN A 256 4.00 13.29 6.10
C ASN A 256 3.49 14.52 6.89
N ASN A 257 4.32 15.56 7.00
CA ASN A 257 4.04 16.76 7.78
C ASN A 257 3.28 17.77 6.92
N ALA A 258 1.96 17.88 7.17
CA ALA A 258 1.06 18.74 6.41
C ALA A 258 1.55 20.18 6.25
N LEU A 259 2.17 20.77 7.28
CA LEU A 259 2.70 22.13 7.24
C LEU A 259 3.86 22.24 6.24
N LEU A 260 4.84 21.34 6.33
CA LEU A 260 6.02 21.37 5.46
C LEU A 260 5.64 21.07 4.01
N LEU A 261 4.70 20.15 3.78
CA LEU A 261 4.18 19.82 2.46
C LEU A 261 3.41 20.98 1.84
N SER A 262 2.58 21.68 2.62
CA SER A 262 1.86 22.88 2.15
C SER A 262 2.83 24.01 1.79
N MET A 263 3.86 24.23 2.62
CA MET A 263 4.92 25.20 2.33
C MET A 263 5.69 24.83 1.06
N LEU A 264 5.98 23.55 0.86
CA LEU A 264 6.64 23.07 -0.35
C LEU A 264 5.79 23.34 -1.58
N CYS A 265 4.49 23.03 -1.54
CA CYS A 265 3.56 23.35 -2.64
C CYS A 265 3.55 24.84 -2.98
N ASP A 266 3.52 25.71 -1.96
CA ASP A 266 3.57 27.16 -2.16
C ASP A 266 4.90 27.65 -2.75
N VAL A 267 6.02 27.05 -2.34
CA VAL A 267 7.35 27.34 -2.90
C VAL A 267 7.41 26.91 -4.37
N LEU A 268 6.93 25.71 -4.68
CA LEU A 268 6.92 25.14 -6.03
C LEU A 268 5.97 25.85 -6.99
N SER A 269 4.91 26.50 -6.48
CA SER A 269 4.00 27.31 -7.29
C SER A 269 4.64 28.59 -7.89
N SER A 270 5.87 28.95 -7.47
CA SER A 270 6.55 30.18 -7.90
C SER A 270 7.47 29.94 -9.10
N GLU A 271 7.13 30.54 -10.26
CA GLU A 271 7.90 30.48 -11.52
C GLU A 271 9.41 30.80 -11.40
N LYS A 272 9.82 31.58 -10.40
CA LYS A 272 11.22 32.01 -10.20
C LYS A 272 12.20 30.94 -9.69
N ILE A 273 11.72 29.88 -9.06
CA ILE A 273 12.59 28.87 -8.41
C ILE A 273 13.01 27.77 -9.39
N ILE A 274 12.34 27.70 -10.55
CA ILE A 274 12.59 26.74 -11.62
C ILE A 274 13.94 26.99 -12.33
N ASP A 275 14.46 28.22 -12.28
CA ASP A 275 15.67 28.63 -13.01
C ASP A 275 16.98 28.62 -12.16
N GLU A 276 16.92 28.43 -10.84
CA GLU A 276 18.12 28.32 -9.98
C GLU A 276 18.62 26.86 -9.91
N THR A 277 18.92 26.30 -11.08
CA THR A 277 19.58 24.99 -11.22
C THR A 277 21.08 25.15 -10.97
N GLU A 278 21.56 24.83 -9.75
CA GLU A 278 22.89 24.23 -9.47
C GLU A 278 23.27 24.19 -7.97
N ASN A 279 22.58 24.90 -7.08
CA ASN A 279 22.84 24.78 -5.64
C ASN A 279 21.78 23.90 -4.98
N GLY A 280 21.97 22.58 -5.10
CA GLY A 280 21.17 21.60 -4.36
C GLY A 280 21.31 21.84 -2.87
N VAL A 281 20.27 22.39 -2.23
CA VAL A 281 20.15 22.42 -0.77
C VAL A 281 18.76 21.95 -0.41
N ALA A 282 18.59 20.63 -0.41
CA ALA A 282 17.53 19.98 0.35
C ALA A 282 17.81 20.22 1.84
N SER A 283 17.39 21.36 2.36
CA SER A 283 17.27 21.57 3.80
C SER A 283 15.87 22.09 4.08
N VAL A 284 15.24 21.56 5.13
CA VAL A 284 14.00 22.13 5.71
C VAL A 284 14.14 23.64 5.89
N THR A 285 15.36 24.10 6.13
CA THR A 285 15.72 25.49 6.40
C THR A 285 15.68 26.39 5.15
N TYR A 286 16.05 25.88 3.96
CA TYR A 286 15.91 26.60 2.70
C TYR A 286 14.43 26.87 2.37
N ILE A 287 13.58 25.86 2.53
CA ILE A 287 12.14 25.99 2.28
C ILE A 287 11.48 26.93 3.27
N LEU A 288 11.80 26.83 4.56
CA LEU A 288 11.30 27.77 5.56
C LEU A 288 11.70 29.21 5.23
N GLU A 289 12.95 29.46 4.83
CA GLU A 289 13.41 30.78 4.40
C GLU A 289 12.71 31.27 3.12
N HIS A 290 12.61 30.41 2.10
CA HIS A 290 11.97 30.76 0.83
C HIS A 290 10.47 31.01 0.99
N TYR A 291 9.78 30.20 1.79
CA TYR A 291 8.38 30.40 2.11
C TYR A 291 8.12 31.77 2.73
N ILE A 292 8.93 32.18 3.71
CA ILE A 292 8.85 33.53 4.31
C ILE A 292 9.11 34.61 3.27
N LYS A 293 10.18 34.47 2.48
CA LYS A 293 10.50 35.44 1.42
C LYS A 293 9.38 35.57 0.40
N ILE A 294 8.77 34.46 -0.02
CA ILE A 294 7.65 34.45 -0.98
C ILE A 294 6.44 35.14 -0.37
N SER A 295 6.04 34.79 0.86
CA SER A 295 4.90 35.39 1.55
C SER A 295 5.07 36.90 1.78
N ILE A 296 6.28 37.31 2.19
CA ILE A 296 6.64 38.73 2.29
C ILE A 296 6.58 39.37 0.89
N ASN A 297 7.19 38.78 -0.13
CA ASN A 297 7.20 39.37 -1.47
C ASN A 297 5.79 39.47 -2.08
N LYS A 298 4.89 38.51 -1.83
CA LYS A 298 3.47 38.57 -2.22
C LYS A 298 2.78 39.76 -1.56
N THR A 299 2.97 39.94 -0.26
CA THR A 299 2.36 41.02 0.54
C THR A 299 2.87 42.40 0.12
N PHE A 300 4.16 42.52 -0.19
CA PHE A 300 4.82 43.81 -0.47
C PHE A 300 5.05 44.09 -1.97
N LYS A 301 4.54 43.27 -2.90
CA LYS A 301 4.79 43.36 -4.36
C LYS A 301 4.52 44.75 -4.97
N ASN A 302 3.54 45.47 -4.41
CA ASN A 302 3.09 46.78 -4.90
C ASN A 302 3.31 47.92 -3.89
N ASN A 303 4.03 47.67 -2.80
CA ASN A 303 4.18 48.65 -1.73
C ASN A 303 5.30 49.66 -2.06
N LYS A 304 4.98 50.96 -2.05
CA LYS A 304 5.92 52.03 -2.41
C LYS A 304 6.86 52.43 -1.26
N SER A 305 6.52 52.13 -0.02
CA SER A 305 7.24 52.58 1.18
C SER A 305 8.20 51.54 1.77
N CYS A 306 8.04 50.25 1.42
CA CYS A 306 8.84 49.15 1.98
C CYS A 306 8.91 47.99 0.98
N GLN A 307 10.11 47.45 0.74
CA GLN A 307 10.28 46.26 -0.07
C GLN A 307 10.37 45.01 0.80
N GLY A 308 9.99 43.85 0.25
CA GLY A 308 10.05 42.58 0.99
C GLY A 308 11.45 42.23 1.51
N LEU A 309 12.51 42.64 0.80
CA LEU A 309 13.89 42.48 1.26
C LEU A 309 14.16 43.21 2.59
N ASP A 310 13.51 44.34 2.84
CA ASP A 310 13.72 45.13 4.06
C ASP A 310 13.05 44.47 5.27
N ILE A 311 11.87 43.87 5.08
CA ILE A 311 11.19 43.04 6.09
C ILE A 311 12.05 41.83 6.43
N TRP A 312 12.61 41.13 5.44
CA TRP A 312 13.51 40.00 5.69
C TRP A 312 14.77 40.39 6.48
N LYS A 313 15.34 41.57 6.20
CA LYS A 313 16.46 42.09 6.99
C LYS A 313 16.06 42.39 8.44
N ASP A 314 14.84 42.86 8.68
CA ASP A 314 14.30 43.03 10.03
C ASP A 314 14.12 41.69 10.74
N THR A 315 13.58 40.67 10.07
CA THR A 315 13.46 39.31 10.63
C THR A 315 14.80 38.77 11.12
N LYS A 316 15.87 38.94 10.32
CA LYS A 316 17.23 38.55 10.73
C LYS A 316 17.76 39.37 11.90
N ARG A 317 17.45 40.67 11.97
CA ARG A 317 17.83 41.52 13.12
C ARG A 317 17.14 41.07 14.40
N VAL A 318 15.85 40.73 14.33
CA VAL A 318 15.09 40.20 15.46
C VAL A 318 15.67 38.87 15.94
N ALA A 319 15.96 37.93 15.03
CA ALA A 319 16.60 36.66 15.38
C ALA A 319 18.00 36.85 15.99
N LYS A 320 18.77 37.82 15.49
CA LYS A 320 20.07 38.17 16.07
C LYS A 320 19.93 38.74 17.48
N TRP A 321 18.91 39.57 17.72
CA TRP A 321 18.62 40.07 19.07
C TRP A 321 18.25 38.93 20.02
N MET A 322 17.38 38.01 19.57
CA MET A 322 17.00 36.80 20.32
C MET A 322 18.23 35.97 20.69
N TYR A 323 19.12 35.74 19.71
CA TYR A 323 20.39 35.07 19.92
C TYR A 323 21.27 35.78 20.98
N MET A 324 21.46 37.10 20.87
CA MET A 324 22.31 37.86 21.79
C MET A 324 21.81 37.77 23.24
N ASN A 325 20.49 37.88 23.44
CA ASN A 325 19.87 37.89 24.76
C ASN A 325 19.57 36.50 25.33
N GLY A 326 19.68 35.43 24.52
CA GLY A 326 19.38 34.07 24.98
C GLY A 326 17.88 33.84 25.18
N GLU A 327 17.04 34.52 24.41
CA GLU A 327 15.58 34.43 24.51
C GLU A 327 14.96 34.13 23.13
N LYS A 328 13.85 33.39 23.09
CA LYS A 328 13.07 33.12 21.86
C LYS A 328 11.93 34.11 21.61
N GLN A 329 11.84 35.14 22.45
CA GLN A 329 10.78 36.12 22.47
C GLN A 329 11.38 37.51 22.68
N ILE A 330 10.71 38.54 22.21
CA ILE A 330 11.18 39.93 22.26
C ILE A 330 10.05 40.84 22.69
N ASP A 331 10.29 41.70 23.68
CA ASP A 331 9.29 42.68 24.12
C ASP A 331 9.10 43.79 23.06
N GLU A 332 7.95 44.44 23.07
CA GLU A 332 7.56 45.45 22.09
C GLU A 332 8.56 46.61 21.96
N GLU A 333 9.10 47.10 23.08
CA GLU A 333 10.06 48.19 23.09
C GLU A 333 11.37 47.77 22.40
N SER A 334 11.88 46.61 22.79
CA SER A 334 13.06 46.00 22.15
C SER A 334 12.82 45.72 20.66
N LEU A 335 11.66 45.19 20.29
CA LEU A 335 11.32 44.88 18.91
C LEU A 335 11.33 46.14 18.03
N LEU A 336 10.64 47.19 18.47
CA LEU A 336 10.58 48.47 17.77
C LEU A 336 11.97 49.13 17.64
N SER A 337 12.88 48.89 18.59
CA SER A 337 14.26 49.39 18.53
C SER A 337 15.14 48.65 17.51
N VAL A 338 14.81 47.39 17.21
CA VAL A 338 15.59 46.50 16.34
C VAL A 338 15.14 46.60 14.89
N ILE A 339 13.85 46.80 14.64
CA ILE A 339 13.29 46.89 13.30
C ILE A 339 13.49 48.27 12.67
N LYS A 340 13.69 48.32 11.35
CA LYS A 340 13.87 49.56 10.57
C LYS A 340 12.66 49.91 9.70
N THR A 341 11.80 48.94 9.41
CA THR A 341 10.59 49.13 8.60
C THR A 341 9.40 49.64 9.42
N GLY A 342 9.57 49.80 10.74
CA GLY A 342 8.60 50.42 11.65
C GLY A 342 7.26 49.70 11.66
N GLU A 343 6.17 50.46 11.55
CA GLU A 343 4.79 49.93 11.56
C GLU A 343 4.48 48.95 10.43
N ASN A 344 5.34 48.79 9.42
CA ASN A 344 5.12 47.82 8.35
C ASN A 344 5.50 46.38 8.75
N TYR A 345 6.42 46.19 9.71
CA TYR A 345 6.92 44.85 10.05
C TYR A 345 5.86 44.03 10.78
N LEU A 346 5.46 44.51 11.96
CA LEU A 346 4.71 43.72 12.92
C LEU A 346 3.31 43.32 12.41
N PRO A 347 2.47 44.25 11.89
CA PRO A 347 1.15 43.91 11.41
C PRO A 347 1.21 42.93 10.24
N SER A 348 2.20 43.07 9.36
CA SER A 348 2.36 42.20 8.20
C SER A 348 2.82 40.81 8.60
N MET A 349 3.79 40.69 9.51
CA MET A 349 4.29 39.40 9.99
C MET A 349 3.25 38.65 10.84
N MET A 350 2.40 39.37 11.58
CA MET A 350 1.25 38.79 12.27
C MET A 350 0.15 38.37 11.30
N GLN A 351 -0.16 39.19 10.29
CA GLN A 351 -1.15 38.85 9.26
C GLN A 351 -0.72 37.62 8.45
N MET A 352 0.57 37.48 8.16
CA MET A 352 1.13 36.29 7.49
C MET A 352 1.23 35.06 8.42
N GLY A 353 0.96 35.22 9.72
CA GLY A 353 1.02 34.12 10.70
C GLY A 353 2.44 33.68 11.08
N PHE A 354 3.46 34.50 10.80
CA PHE A 354 4.86 34.19 11.14
C PHE A 354 5.25 34.64 12.54
N VAL A 355 4.64 35.71 13.02
CA VAL A 355 4.87 36.28 14.35
C VAL A 355 3.55 36.32 15.09
N ASP A 356 3.57 36.00 16.38
CA ASP A 356 2.44 36.14 17.27
C ASP A 356 2.91 36.83 18.57
N GLY A 357 1.97 37.28 19.38
CA GLY A 357 2.27 38.02 20.59
C GLY A 357 1.40 37.62 21.77
N PHE A 358 1.96 37.76 22.97
CA PHE A 358 1.25 37.58 24.22
C PHE A 358 1.63 38.67 25.21
N GLU A 359 0.74 38.94 26.17
CA GLU A 359 0.99 39.93 27.20
C GLU A 359 1.47 39.25 28.47
N ARG A 360 2.57 39.74 29.05
CA ARG A 360 3.12 39.27 30.33
C ARG A 360 3.63 40.45 31.12
N ASP A 361 3.17 40.58 32.36
CA ASP A 361 3.56 41.64 33.29
C ASP A 361 3.34 43.08 32.75
N GLY A 362 2.25 43.28 31.98
CA GLY A 362 1.91 44.58 31.37
C GLY A 362 2.80 45.00 30.20
N LYS A 363 3.58 44.06 29.65
CA LYS A 363 4.37 44.22 28.43
C LYS A 363 3.91 43.23 27.37
N THR A 364 3.83 43.69 26.13
CA THR A 364 3.60 42.83 24.97
C THR A 364 4.91 42.17 24.56
N TRP A 365 4.89 40.85 24.41
CA TRP A 365 6.00 40.04 23.93
C TRP A 365 5.64 39.42 22.60
N TYR A 366 6.61 39.33 21.68
CA TYR A 366 6.44 38.77 20.35
C TYR A 366 7.39 37.60 20.14
N TYR A 367 6.94 36.59 19.40
CA TYR A 367 7.71 35.39 19.08
C TYR A 367 7.37 34.87 17.68
N PHE A 368 8.25 34.07 17.09
CA PHE A 368 7.97 33.40 15.83
C PHE A 368 7.10 32.15 16.06
N VAL A 369 6.04 31.99 15.27
CA VAL A 369 5.04 30.92 15.44
C VAL A 369 5.61 29.53 15.12
N ILE A 370 6.59 29.46 14.21
CA ILE A 370 7.23 28.21 13.77
C ILE A 370 8.54 28.06 14.56
N ASP A 371 8.56 27.16 15.54
CA ASP A 371 9.69 27.05 16.47
C ASP A 371 10.98 26.54 15.82
N SER A 372 10.89 25.58 14.89
CA SER A 372 12.04 25.08 14.12
C SER A 372 12.70 26.16 13.26
N LEU A 373 11.90 27.10 12.76
CA LEU A 373 12.41 28.29 12.06
C LEU A 373 13.15 29.22 13.03
N THR A 374 12.60 29.45 14.23
CA THR A 374 13.26 30.23 15.28
C THR A 374 14.63 29.67 15.60
N ASP A 375 14.70 28.37 15.86
CA ASP A 375 15.95 27.68 16.19
C ASP A 375 16.98 27.81 15.07
N PHE A 376 16.54 27.68 13.80
CA PHE A 376 17.44 27.86 12.66
C PHE A 376 17.94 29.30 12.50
N LEU A 377 17.06 30.30 12.62
CA LEU A 377 17.44 31.71 12.50
C LEU A 377 18.40 32.14 13.62
N ILE A 378 18.20 31.62 14.83
CA ILE A 378 19.11 31.82 15.97
C ILE A 378 20.44 31.09 15.71
N ALA A 379 20.42 29.83 15.26
CA ALA A 379 21.64 29.07 14.94
C ALA A 379 22.49 29.78 13.87
N ARG A 380 21.89 30.38 12.84
CA ARG A 380 22.63 31.20 11.87
C ARG A 380 23.30 32.42 12.51
N SER A 381 22.60 33.08 13.44
CA SER A 381 23.14 34.25 14.14
C SER A 381 24.34 33.87 15.01
N LEU A 382 24.35 32.67 15.60
CA LEU A 382 25.52 32.12 16.28
C LEU A 382 26.68 31.92 15.29
N PHE A 383 26.46 31.35 14.11
CA PHE A 383 27.54 31.12 13.14
C PHE A 383 28.22 32.41 12.68
N GLU A 384 27.45 33.48 12.51
CA GLU A 384 28.00 34.82 12.26
C GLU A 384 28.90 35.28 13.42
N ASP A 385 28.49 35.06 14.68
CA ASP A 385 29.24 35.48 15.88
C ASP A 385 30.51 34.64 16.13
N ILE A 386 30.48 33.34 15.91
CA ILE A 386 31.65 32.48 16.14
C ILE A 386 32.70 32.59 15.03
N SER A 387 32.34 33.09 13.84
CA SER A 387 33.24 33.20 12.68
C SER A 387 34.47 34.08 12.92
N GLU A 388 34.38 35.06 13.84
CA GLU A 388 35.47 35.98 14.19
C GLU A 388 36.23 35.58 15.47
N LYS A 389 35.85 34.47 16.12
CA LYS A 389 36.40 34.02 17.41
C LYS A 389 37.45 32.92 17.26
N ASP A 390 38.35 32.80 18.24
CA ASP A 390 39.29 31.65 18.31
C ASP A 390 38.58 30.35 18.73
N TYR A 391 39.18 29.19 18.45
CA TYR A 391 38.55 27.88 18.67
C TYR A 391 38.00 27.68 20.10
N GLN A 392 38.73 28.11 21.14
CA GLN A 392 38.27 27.93 22.51
C GLN A 392 37.10 28.86 22.82
N GLN A 393 37.16 30.11 22.36
CA GLN A 393 36.06 31.06 22.46
C GLN A 393 34.81 30.58 21.70
N GLN A 394 34.98 29.92 20.55
CA GLN A 394 33.87 29.30 19.82
C GLN A 394 33.20 28.20 20.66
N VAL A 395 33.99 27.27 21.22
CA VAL A 395 33.49 26.18 22.08
C VAL A 395 32.74 26.73 23.30
N ASP A 396 33.32 27.71 23.99
CA ASP A 396 32.74 28.31 25.19
C ASP A 396 31.43 29.07 24.88
N THR A 397 31.38 29.76 23.73
CA THR A 397 30.16 30.46 23.26
C THR A 397 29.03 29.46 23.02
N ILE A 398 29.31 28.35 22.32
CA ILE A 398 28.30 27.33 22.01
C ILE A 398 27.75 26.68 23.28
N LYS A 399 28.63 26.29 24.21
CA LYS A 399 28.23 25.70 25.49
C LYS A 399 27.29 26.61 26.27
N ASN A 400 27.66 27.88 26.42
CA ASN A 400 26.82 28.87 27.10
C ASN A 400 25.45 29.04 26.41
N LYS A 401 25.42 29.04 25.07
CA LYS A 401 24.18 29.17 24.31
C LYS A 401 23.30 27.93 24.38
N MET A 402 23.89 26.73 24.45
CA MET A 402 23.13 25.49 24.69
C MET A 402 22.49 25.47 26.08
N ASP A 403 23.16 26.02 27.10
CA ASP A 403 22.62 26.09 28.47
C ASP A 403 21.47 27.11 28.60
N THR A 404 21.42 28.12 27.73
CA THR A 404 20.39 29.16 27.75
C THR A 404 19.24 28.90 26.78
N LEU A 405 19.48 28.17 25.68
CA LEU A 405 18.52 27.89 24.61
C LEU A 405 18.48 26.38 24.29
N TYR A 406 17.81 25.62 25.16
CA TYR A 406 17.82 24.15 25.18
C TYR A 406 17.39 23.43 23.89
N SER A 407 16.58 24.05 23.03
CA SER A 407 16.07 23.47 21.78
C SER A 407 17.04 23.58 20.59
N LEU A 408 18.12 24.36 20.71
CA LEU A 408 19.00 24.67 19.57
C LEU A 408 19.85 23.51 19.07
N ASN A 409 20.03 22.45 19.87
CA ASN A 409 21.03 21.41 19.62
C ASN A 409 21.00 20.85 18.19
N GLU A 410 19.81 20.50 17.66
CA GLU A 410 19.68 19.96 16.31
C GLU A 410 20.08 20.99 15.24
N ALA A 411 19.56 22.22 15.35
CA ALA A 411 19.85 23.30 14.41
C ALA A 411 21.34 23.67 14.40
N LEU A 412 21.99 23.62 15.57
CA LEU A 412 23.43 23.83 15.71
C LEU A 412 24.23 22.75 15.02
N ILE A 413 23.89 21.48 15.25
CA ILE A 413 24.56 20.35 14.62
C ILE A 413 24.45 20.44 13.09
N ILE A 414 23.26 20.68 12.55
CA ILE A 414 23.04 20.84 11.11
C ILE A 414 23.90 21.99 10.57
N ALA A 415 23.88 23.15 11.23
CA ALA A 415 24.67 24.29 10.79
C ALA A 415 26.19 24.07 10.92
N ILE A 416 26.67 23.26 11.88
CA ILE A 416 28.08 22.82 11.95
C ILE A 416 28.44 22.00 10.71
N PHE A 417 27.61 21.02 10.35
CA PHE A 417 27.85 20.22 9.15
C PHE A 417 27.81 21.07 7.88
N ASP A 418 26.83 21.96 7.74
CA ASP A 418 26.69 22.80 6.54
C ASP A 418 27.85 23.79 6.36
N ASN A 419 28.38 24.37 7.45
CA ASN A 419 29.42 25.41 7.37
C ASN A 419 30.86 24.87 7.40
N LEU A 420 31.11 23.74 8.04
CA LEU A 420 32.49 23.22 8.24
C LEU A 420 32.82 22.02 7.35
N SER A 421 31.86 21.47 6.61
CA SER A 421 32.15 20.42 5.63
C SER A 421 33.13 20.92 4.56
N PRO A 422 34.14 20.13 4.15
CA PRO A 422 34.29 18.69 4.40
C PRO A 422 35.27 18.30 5.53
N ASP A 423 35.65 19.20 6.44
CA ASP A 423 36.58 18.86 7.54
C ASP A 423 35.88 18.05 8.64
N TYR A 424 35.56 16.79 8.35
CA TYR A 424 34.82 15.92 9.27
C TYR A 424 35.62 15.56 10.53
N GLY A 425 36.95 15.55 10.46
CA GLY A 425 37.80 15.38 11.64
C GLY A 425 37.71 16.60 12.57
N GLY A 426 37.77 17.81 12.00
CA GLY A 426 37.52 19.05 12.72
C GLY A 426 36.10 19.13 13.30
N ILE A 427 35.09 18.75 12.52
CA ILE A 427 33.69 18.69 12.98
C ILE A 427 33.54 17.72 14.15
N GLN A 428 34.08 16.51 14.05
CA GLN A 428 34.01 15.52 15.14
C GLN A 428 34.62 16.07 16.41
N LYS A 429 35.82 16.65 16.31
CA LYS A 429 36.49 17.28 17.44
C LYS A 429 35.64 18.40 18.05
N PHE A 430 35.07 19.26 17.21
CA PHE A 430 34.23 20.37 17.64
C PHE A 430 32.94 19.91 18.34
N LEU A 431 32.27 18.88 17.82
CA LEU A 431 31.11 18.25 18.46
C LEU A 431 31.44 17.60 19.81
N VAL A 432 32.63 17.01 19.94
CA VAL A 432 33.11 16.43 21.21
C VAL A 432 33.39 17.53 22.23
N ASP A 433 34.16 18.56 21.83
CA ASP A 433 34.58 19.64 22.72
C ASP A 433 33.40 20.52 23.18
N THR A 434 32.35 20.64 22.36
CA THR A 434 31.08 21.32 22.69
C THR A 434 30.06 20.44 23.41
N GLU A 435 30.32 19.13 23.51
CA GLU A 435 29.38 18.10 24.01
C GLU A 435 28.12 17.84 23.16
N LEU A 436 27.99 18.50 21.99
CA LEU A 436 26.92 18.25 21.03
C LEU A 436 26.92 16.81 20.49
N ILE A 437 28.07 16.13 20.52
CA ILE A 437 28.18 14.73 20.09
C ILE A 437 27.23 13.80 20.87
N LYS A 438 26.92 14.12 22.14
CA LYS A 438 25.99 13.34 22.98
C LYS A 438 24.52 13.51 22.55
N ARG A 439 24.23 14.54 21.74
CA ARG A 439 22.90 14.90 21.23
C ARG A 439 22.75 14.58 19.74
N LEU A 440 23.81 14.13 19.06
CA LEU A 440 23.79 13.78 17.64
C LEU A 440 23.03 12.47 17.44
N ASP A 441 21.89 12.55 16.76
CA ASP A 441 21.10 11.40 16.32
C ASP A 441 21.26 11.18 14.81
N PHE A 442 21.12 9.93 14.36
CA PHE A 442 21.17 9.60 12.92
C PHE A 442 20.11 10.36 12.11
N ARG A 443 18.95 10.68 12.70
CA ARG A 443 17.90 11.48 12.07
C ARG A 443 18.32 12.92 11.81
N THR A 444 19.20 13.47 12.65
CA THR A 444 19.79 14.79 12.40
C THR A 444 20.69 14.76 11.18
N LEU A 445 21.41 13.67 10.93
CA LEU A 445 22.26 13.52 9.75
C LEU A 445 21.47 13.41 8.45
N VAL A 446 20.24 12.87 8.49
CA VAL A 446 19.37 12.85 7.30
C VAL A 446 19.07 14.28 6.81
N LYS A 447 18.90 15.22 7.74
CA LYS A 447 18.64 16.65 7.45
C LYS A 447 19.87 17.44 7.00
N ALA A 448 21.07 16.87 7.11
CA ALA A 448 22.32 17.52 6.72
C ALA A 448 22.67 17.22 5.25
N HIS A 449 23.29 18.19 4.58
CA HIS A 449 23.75 18.00 3.21
C HIS A 449 25.14 17.35 3.17
N PHE A 450 25.28 16.29 2.37
CA PHE A 450 26.54 15.60 2.15
C PHE A 450 26.91 15.64 0.67
N ASN A 451 28.15 16.01 0.39
CA ASN A 451 28.68 15.82 -0.95
C ASN A 451 29.08 14.34 -1.12
N ARG A 452 28.58 13.69 -2.17
CA ARG A 452 28.87 12.29 -2.51
C ARG A 452 30.36 11.95 -2.45
N ASN A 453 31.21 12.84 -2.97
CA ASN A 453 32.65 12.62 -3.02
C ASN A 453 33.32 12.61 -1.63
N HIS A 454 32.64 13.13 -0.61
CA HIS A 454 33.17 13.24 0.75
C HIS A 454 32.56 12.23 1.72
N ILE A 455 31.63 11.36 1.27
CA ILE A 455 31.00 10.35 2.13
C ILE A 455 32.04 9.43 2.78
N LYS A 456 33.06 8.99 2.04
CA LYS A 456 34.14 8.16 2.59
C LYS A 456 34.95 8.89 3.67
N LEU A 457 35.24 10.17 3.48
CA LEU A 457 35.93 11.00 4.49
C LEU A 457 35.11 11.11 5.77
N PHE A 458 33.77 11.21 5.66
CA PHE A 458 32.89 11.19 6.80
C PHE A 458 32.95 9.84 7.53
N GLN A 459 32.84 8.72 6.80
CA GLN A 459 32.87 7.36 7.37
C GLN A 459 34.21 7.01 8.05
N GLU A 460 35.31 7.66 7.66
CA GLU A 460 36.61 7.55 8.34
C GLU A 460 36.60 8.20 9.73
N SER A 461 35.86 9.30 9.89
CA SER A 461 35.77 10.05 11.15
C SER A 461 34.64 9.55 12.05
N PHE A 462 33.48 9.23 11.47
CA PHE A 462 32.27 8.80 12.17
C PHE A 462 31.95 7.34 11.83
N ARG A 463 31.83 6.49 12.86
CA ARG A 463 31.40 5.11 12.71
C ARG A 463 30.08 4.87 13.44
N PRO A 464 29.14 4.11 12.85
CA PRO A 464 27.88 3.83 13.49
C PRO A 464 28.07 2.85 14.65
N VAL A 465 27.38 3.12 15.76
CA VAL A 465 27.39 2.24 16.96
C VAL A 465 26.16 1.32 16.96
N LYS A 466 25.04 1.77 16.40
CA LYS A 466 23.78 1.04 16.32
C LYS A 466 23.36 0.87 14.86
N HIS A 467 23.60 -0.32 14.30
CA HIS A 467 23.39 -0.59 12.88
C HIS A 467 21.91 -0.85 12.55
N SER A 468 21.20 -1.52 13.45
CA SER A 468 19.76 -1.80 13.31
C SER A 468 18.87 -0.57 13.16
N GLU A 469 19.23 0.58 13.75
CA GLU A 469 18.45 1.82 13.62
C GLU A 469 18.69 2.52 12.26
N LEU A 470 19.80 2.24 11.58
CA LEU A 470 20.20 2.97 10.36
C LEU A 470 19.27 2.71 9.19
N LEU A 471 18.84 1.47 8.94
CA LEU A 471 17.92 1.19 7.82
C LEU A 471 16.60 1.95 7.98
N MET A 472 16.05 1.98 9.20
CA MET A 472 14.83 2.75 9.49
C MET A 472 15.01 4.26 9.30
N VAL A 473 16.21 4.79 9.55
CA VAL A 473 16.47 6.23 9.52
C VAL A 473 16.97 6.73 8.16
N MET A 474 17.94 6.04 7.56
CA MET A 474 18.68 6.48 6.37
C MET A 474 18.41 5.66 5.11
N GLY A 475 17.89 4.44 5.21
CA GLY A 475 17.59 3.64 4.03
C GLY A 475 16.57 4.36 3.14
N GLY A 476 16.80 4.40 1.84
CA GLY A 476 15.96 5.13 0.87
C GLY A 476 16.30 6.62 0.72
N PHE A 477 17.22 7.16 1.51
CA PHE A 477 17.71 8.55 1.36
C PHE A 477 19.00 8.60 0.55
N THR A 478 19.06 9.54 -0.37
CA THR A 478 20.19 9.65 -1.30
C THR A 478 21.35 10.43 -0.69
N ASP A 479 22.57 10.10 -1.15
CA ASP A 479 23.84 10.71 -0.71
C ASP A 479 24.08 10.73 0.82
N LYS A 480 23.44 9.86 1.61
CA LYS A 480 23.69 9.81 3.05
C LYS A 480 24.84 8.85 3.39
N PRO A 481 25.67 9.16 4.39
CA PRO A 481 26.87 8.38 4.66
C PRO A 481 26.62 6.92 5.02
N PHE A 482 25.49 6.60 5.65
CA PHE A 482 25.16 5.23 6.04
C PHE A 482 23.84 4.74 5.42
N ASN A 483 23.48 5.23 4.23
CA ASN A 483 22.34 4.72 3.47
C ASN A 483 22.65 3.33 2.86
N CYS A 484 21.72 2.80 2.05
CA CYS A 484 21.84 1.46 1.49
C CYS A 484 22.98 1.33 0.49
N SER A 485 23.15 2.30 -0.42
CA SER A 485 24.17 2.29 -1.45
C SER A 485 25.60 2.48 -0.92
N ASN A 486 25.77 3.23 0.18
CA ASN A 486 27.10 3.60 0.68
C ASN A 486 27.60 2.75 1.85
N TYR A 487 26.74 2.00 2.53
CA TYR A 487 27.11 1.25 3.74
C TYR A 487 26.26 0.01 4.03
N LEU A 488 24.92 0.15 4.09
CA LEU A 488 24.08 -0.91 4.68
C LEU A 488 24.07 -2.20 3.85
N PHE A 489 24.15 -2.10 2.53
CA PHE A 489 24.16 -3.30 1.68
C PHE A 489 25.38 -4.19 1.97
N ASP A 490 26.58 -3.60 1.94
CA ASP A 490 27.82 -4.30 2.28
C ASP A 490 27.78 -4.81 3.73
N TYR A 491 27.23 -4.02 4.65
CA TYR A 491 27.06 -4.44 6.04
C TYR A 491 26.23 -5.72 6.14
N TYR A 492 25.02 -5.76 5.58
CA TYR A 492 24.12 -6.91 5.75
C TYR A 492 24.54 -8.15 4.94
N CYS A 493 25.31 -7.98 3.86
CA CYS A 493 25.78 -9.10 3.03
C CYS A 493 27.11 -9.71 3.51
N GLU A 494 27.82 -9.11 4.47
CA GLU A 494 29.14 -9.59 4.91
C GLU A 494 29.09 -10.95 5.62
N GLU A 495 28.09 -11.18 6.49
CA GLU A 495 28.00 -12.40 7.30
C GLU A 495 26.56 -12.78 7.65
N GLN A 496 26.32 -14.09 7.80
CA GLN A 496 24.99 -14.66 8.09
C GLN A 496 24.33 -14.07 9.34
N LYS A 497 25.11 -13.72 10.38
CA LYS A 497 24.56 -13.15 11.61
C LYS A 497 23.79 -11.84 11.36
N ARG A 498 24.17 -11.06 10.35
CA ARG A 498 23.54 -9.77 10.04
C ARG A 498 22.25 -9.93 9.24
N VAL A 499 22.10 -11.03 8.49
CA VAL A 499 20.82 -11.42 7.88
C VAL A 499 19.74 -11.64 8.94
N ILE A 500 20.12 -12.22 10.09
CA ILE A 500 19.21 -12.42 11.23
C ILE A 500 18.82 -11.09 11.84
N GLU A 501 19.77 -10.15 11.99
CA GLU A 501 19.48 -8.79 12.44
C GLU A 501 18.50 -8.09 11.50
N LEU A 502 18.73 -8.15 10.18
CA LEU A 502 17.85 -7.58 9.17
C LEU A 502 16.44 -8.18 9.22
N SER A 503 16.33 -9.51 9.30
CA SER A 503 15.03 -10.18 9.35
C SER A 503 14.24 -9.83 10.61
N ASN A 504 14.90 -9.67 11.75
CA ASN A 504 14.25 -9.24 13.00
C ASN A 504 13.82 -7.76 12.95
N LEU A 505 14.65 -6.89 12.36
CA LEU A 505 14.32 -5.48 12.15
C LEU A 505 13.07 -5.32 11.26
N LEU A 506 12.97 -6.17 10.24
CA LEU A 506 11.88 -6.22 9.26
C LEU A 506 10.77 -7.22 9.65
N ALA A 507 10.68 -7.64 10.92
CA ALA A 507 9.54 -8.40 11.47
C ALA A 507 8.51 -7.50 12.20
N GLY A 508 7.25 -7.94 12.26
CA GLY A 508 6.16 -7.28 13.01
C GLY A 508 5.39 -6.19 12.25
N SER A 509 4.40 -5.60 12.94
CA SER A 509 3.38 -4.70 12.37
C SER A 509 3.60 -3.20 12.67
N TYR A 510 3.99 -2.83 13.91
CA TYR A 510 3.92 -1.42 14.37
C TYR A 510 5.17 -0.56 14.10
N SER A 511 6.38 -1.13 14.12
CA SER A 511 7.64 -0.38 13.90
C SER A 511 7.97 -0.14 12.42
N GLN A 512 7.24 -0.79 11.51
CA GLN A 512 7.54 -0.80 10.07
C GLN A 512 6.81 0.22 9.24
N ASN A 513 5.80 0.92 9.79
CA ASN A 513 5.10 1.97 9.05
C ASN A 513 6.07 2.99 8.45
N THR A 514 7.20 3.26 9.10
CA THR A 514 8.24 4.14 8.55
C THR A 514 8.90 3.58 7.29
N ILE A 515 9.28 2.29 7.27
CA ILE A 515 9.91 1.65 6.10
C ILE A 515 8.88 1.42 5.00
N LYS A 516 7.69 0.93 5.36
CA LYS A 516 6.55 0.73 4.46
C LYS A 516 6.24 2.04 3.73
N ASN A 517 6.04 3.13 4.46
CA ASN A 517 5.72 4.43 3.86
C ASN A 517 6.88 4.94 3.01
N ARG A 518 8.13 4.79 3.46
CA ARG A 518 9.28 5.20 2.64
C ARG A 518 9.41 4.41 1.34
N LEU A 519 9.22 3.09 1.36
CA LEU A 519 9.21 2.27 0.14
C LEU A 519 8.11 2.71 -0.82
N LYS A 520 6.91 2.98 -0.28
CA LYS A 520 5.79 3.52 -1.06
C LYS A 520 6.17 4.84 -1.71
N ASN A 521 6.72 5.77 -0.94
CA ASN A 521 7.13 7.07 -1.47
C ASN A 521 8.20 6.96 -2.57
N VAL A 522 9.27 6.18 -2.33
CA VAL A 522 10.35 5.96 -3.31
C VAL A 522 9.81 5.30 -4.58
N LEU A 523 8.89 4.35 -4.46
CA LEU A 523 8.24 3.68 -5.59
C LEU A 523 7.44 4.64 -6.47
N TYR A 524 6.56 5.45 -5.86
CA TYR A 524 5.76 6.42 -6.60
C TYR A 524 6.64 7.41 -7.35
N PHE A 525 7.65 7.96 -6.68
CA PHE A 525 8.53 8.89 -7.36
C PHE A 525 9.34 8.23 -8.48
N THR A 526 9.82 6.99 -8.27
CA THR A 526 10.61 6.26 -9.29
C THR A 526 9.79 6.08 -10.56
N THR A 527 8.48 5.86 -10.43
CA THR A 527 7.54 5.70 -11.55
C THR A 527 7.23 7.02 -12.24
N LEU A 528 7.16 8.14 -11.50
CA LEU A 528 6.89 9.47 -12.05
C LEU A 528 8.10 10.11 -12.75
N ASN A 529 9.31 9.62 -12.49
CA ASN A 529 10.55 10.18 -13.03
C ASN A 529 11.23 9.24 -14.02
N ASP A 530 11.06 9.55 -15.31
CA ASP A 530 11.68 8.79 -16.41
C ASP A 530 13.19 9.05 -16.59
N ARG A 531 13.81 9.97 -15.83
CA ARG A 531 15.25 10.28 -15.97
C ARG A 531 16.10 9.29 -15.19
N VAL A 532 17.11 8.71 -15.84
CA VAL A 532 18.16 7.94 -15.16
C VAL A 532 18.85 8.83 -14.16
N ASP A 533 18.88 8.40 -12.91
CA ASP A 533 19.37 9.21 -11.82
C ASP A 533 20.17 8.42 -10.79
N ARG A 534 21.10 9.10 -10.11
CA ARG A 534 21.81 8.54 -8.94
C ARG A 534 20.85 8.05 -7.84
N ARG A 535 19.61 8.58 -7.80
CA ARG A 535 18.52 8.12 -6.93
C ARG A 535 18.17 6.65 -7.14
N ASP A 536 18.24 6.17 -8.39
CA ASP A 536 17.93 4.80 -8.75
C ASP A 536 18.87 3.82 -8.01
N GLU A 537 20.11 4.25 -7.69
CA GLU A 537 21.09 3.42 -6.99
C GLU A 537 20.73 3.19 -5.52
N GLU A 538 20.26 4.21 -4.80
CA GLU A 538 19.77 4.03 -3.44
C GLU A 538 18.46 3.26 -3.41
N ALA A 539 17.53 3.59 -4.31
CA ALA A 539 16.26 2.87 -4.44
C ALA A 539 16.48 1.38 -4.69
N PHE A 540 17.42 1.04 -5.55
CA PHE A 540 17.85 -0.33 -5.85
C PHE A 540 18.28 -1.08 -4.58
N TYR A 541 19.28 -0.56 -3.85
CA TYR A 541 19.82 -1.26 -2.68
C TYR A 541 18.84 -1.25 -1.50
N PHE A 542 18.04 -0.20 -1.35
CA PHE A 542 17.00 -0.12 -0.32
C PHE A 542 15.90 -1.16 -0.55
N ALA A 543 15.41 -1.26 -1.79
CA ALA A 543 14.45 -2.30 -2.18
C ALA A 543 15.04 -3.69 -1.97
N LEU A 544 16.26 -3.94 -2.44
CA LEU A 544 16.92 -5.23 -2.35
C LEU A 544 17.06 -5.71 -0.90
N LEU A 545 17.47 -4.84 0.03
CA LEU A 545 17.53 -5.19 1.47
C LEU A 545 16.14 -5.42 2.07
N CYS A 546 15.14 -4.60 1.70
CA CYS A 546 13.78 -4.73 2.21
C CYS A 546 13.06 -5.99 1.72
N CYS A 547 13.49 -6.60 0.61
CA CYS A 547 12.99 -7.92 0.18
C CYS A 547 13.22 -9.02 1.24
N ALA A 548 14.16 -8.85 2.18
CA ALA A 548 14.35 -9.77 3.29
C ALA A 548 13.19 -9.78 4.31
N ALA A 549 12.23 -8.85 4.23
CA ALA A 549 11.20 -8.67 5.25
C ALA A 549 10.30 -9.91 5.41
N PRO A 550 10.13 -10.43 6.64
CA PRO A 550 9.02 -11.31 6.98
C PRO A 550 7.65 -10.69 6.72
N ASN A 551 7.50 -9.39 6.97
CA ASN A 551 6.28 -8.65 6.68
C ASN A 551 6.01 -8.65 5.16
N LYS A 552 4.86 -9.20 4.77
CA LYS A 552 4.48 -9.37 3.36
C LYS A 552 4.31 -8.03 2.66
N ASP A 553 3.82 -7.00 3.35
CA ASP A 553 3.57 -5.69 2.78
C ASP A 553 4.87 -5.00 2.37
N VAL A 554 5.83 -4.97 3.30
CA VAL A 554 7.17 -4.40 3.05
C VAL A 554 7.86 -5.16 1.92
N ARG A 555 7.79 -6.49 1.92
CA ARG A 555 8.37 -7.33 0.87
C ARG A 555 7.71 -7.07 -0.49
N CYS A 556 6.39 -6.91 -0.54
CA CYS A 556 5.62 -6.60 -1.74
C CYS A 556 6.04 -5.25 -2.36
N LEU A 557 6.05 -4.18 -1.55
CA LEU A 557 6.52 -2.86 -1.98
C LEU A 557 7.98 -2.88 -2.44
N ALA A 558 8.84 -3.61 -1.74
CA ALA A 558 10.25 -3.73 -2.08
C ALA A 558 10.45 -4.45 -3.43
N MET A 559 9.74 -5.56 -3.67
CA MET A 559 9.80 -6.27 -4.96
C MET A 559 9.29 -5.40 -6.10
N LYS A 560 8.19 -4.65 -5.88
CA LYS A 560 7.65 -3.72 -6.88
C LYS A 560 8.62 -2.57 -7.19
N LEU A 561 9.21 -1.95 -6.16
CA LEU A 561 10.23 -0.92 -6.36
C LEU A 561 11.46 -1.46 -7.10
N LEU A 562 11.92 -2.66 -6.74
CA LEU A 562 13.04 -3.29 -7.42
C LEU A 562 12.75 -3.52 -8.90
N TYR A 563 11.53 -3.98 -9.23
CA TYR A 563 11.07 -4.13 -10.60
C TYR A 563 11.08 -2.79 -11.37
N GLU A 564 10.50 -1.72 -10.80
CA GLU A 564 10.45 -0.41 -11.47
C GLU A 564 11.84 0.17 -11.76
N VAL A 565 12.79 0.03 -10.82
CA VAL A 565 14.17 0.49 -11.02
C VAL A 565 14.84 -0.26 -12.19
N VAL A 566 14.65 -1.57 -12.28
CA VAL A 566 15.26 -2.40 -13.34
C VAL A 566 14.57 -2.16 -14.69
N LEU A 567 13.23 -2.02 -14.70
CA LEU A 567 12.44 -1.69 -15.90
C LEU A 567 12.79 -0.31 -16.47
N LYS A 568 13.14 0.63 -15.59
CA LYS A 568 13.57 1.98 -15.97
C LYS A 568 14.97 2.00 -16.57
N ASN A 569 15.90 1.21 -16.03
CA ASN A 569 17.28 1.13 -16.52
C ASN A 569 17.81 -0.32 -16.51
N SER A 570 18.00 -0.88 -17.70
CA SER A 570 18.49 -2.25 -17.91
C SER A 570 19.88 -2.52 -17.37
N ASP A 571 20.72 -1.50 -17.13
CA ASP A 571 22.03 -1.67 -16.49
C ASP A 571 21.91 -2.32 -15.09
N TYR A 572 20.75 -2.19 -14.43
CA TYR A 572 20.48 -2.85 -13.16
C TYR A 572 20.22 -4.36 -13.29
N ILE A 573 19.99 -4.90 -14.49
CA ILE A 573 19.96 -6.35 -14.75
C ILE A 573 21.34 -6.94 -14.44
N ASP A 574 22.40 -6.38 -15.02
CA ASP A 574 23.77 -6.80 -14.78
C ASP A 574 24.15 -6.62 -13.30
N LYS A 575 23.72 -5.50 -12.69
CA LYS A 575 23.96 -5.23 -11.27
C LYS A 575 23.27 -6.25 -10.36
N LEU A 576 22.01 -6.61 -10.62
CA LEU A 576 21.29 -7.66 -9.88
C LEU A 576 22.03 -8.99 -9.94
N ILE A 577 22.43 -9.39 -11.13
CA ILE A 577 23.13 -10.66 -11.36
C ILE A 577 24.49 -10.66 -10.66
N ALA A 578 25.23 -9.54 -10.69
CA ALA A 578 26.52 -9.41 -10.04
C ALA A 578 26.43 -9.46 -8.51
N GLU A 579 25.38 -8.88 -7.93
CA GLU A 579 25.19 -8.88 -6.48
C GLU A 579 24.60 -10.19 -5.94
N TYR A 580 23.94 -11.00 -6.78
CA TYR A 580 23.26 -12.23 -6.39
C TYR A 580 24.13 -13.20 -5.56
N ASP A 581 25.38 -13.41 -5.96
CA ASP A 581 26.29 -14.34 -5.27
C ASP A 581 26.75 -13.81 -3.89
N LYS A 582 26.62 -12.50 -3.60
CA LYS A 582 26.92 -11.90 -2.29
C LYS A 582 25.73 -11.97 -1.32
N ILE A 583 24.52 -12.14 -1.85
CA ILE A 583 23.29 -12.11 -1.06
C ILE A 583 23.13 -13.43 -0.32
N LEU A 584 23.09 -13.34 1.01
CA LEU A 584 22.92 -14.50 1.88
C LEU A 584 21.44 -14.79 2.20
N ASP A 585 20.56 -13.78 2.17
CA ASP A 585 19.16 -13.97 2.52
C ASP A 585 18.34 -14.62 1.39
N LEU A 586 17.60 -15.67 1.72
CA LEU A 586 16.88 -16.49 0.75
C LEU A 586 15.66 -15.80 0.13
N TYR A 587 14.99 -14.87 0.85
CA TYR A 587 13.90 -14.08 0.26
C TYR A 587 14.42 -13.08 -0.75
N ILE A 588 15.56 -12.44 -0.48
CA ILE A 588 16.19 -11.54 -1.45
C ILE A 588 16.57 -12.34 -2.71
N GLN A 589 17.18 -13.51 -2.58
CA GLN A 589 17.53 -14.36 -3.73
C GLN A 589 16.29 -14.75 -4.58
N GLU A 590 15.19 -15.12 -3.94
CA GLU A 590 13.93 -15.40 -4.65
C GLU A 590 13.38 -14.15 -5.36
N ALA A 591 13.44 -12.98 -4.71
CA ALA A 591 12.98 -11.71 -5.28
C ALA A 591 13.80 -11.33 -6.53
N VAL A 592 15.12 -11.53 -6.52
CA VAL A 592 15.98 -11.30 -7.70
C VAL A 592 15.55 -12.19 -8.85
N ILE A 593 15.30 -13.48 -8.60
CA ILE A 593 14.83 -14.40 -9.64
C ILE A 593 13.48 -13.94 -10.19
N TYR A 594 12.57 -13.49 -9.33
CA TYR A 594 11.24 -13.04 -9.75
C TYR A 594 11.28 -11.78 -10.59
N VAL A 595 12.03 -10.75 -10.18
CA VAL A 595 12.17 -9.52 -10.96
C VAL A 595 12.78 -9.81 -12.33
N LEU A 596 13.86 -10.59 -12.38
CA LEU A 596 14.50 -10.97 -13.65
C LEU A 596 13.58 -11.81 -14.55
N SER A 597 12.63 -12.57 -13.99
CA SER A 597 11.74 -13.40 -14.81
C SER A 597 10.67 -12.58 -15.52
N GLN A 598 10.50 -11.32 -15.15
CA GLN A 598 9.56 -10.39 -15.77
C GLN A 598 10.22 -9.42 -16.77
N MET A 599 11.54 -9.49 -16.98
CA MET A 599 12.27 -8.59 -17.86
C MET A 599 12.37 -9.15 -19.29
N HIS A 600 11.97 -8.38 -20.30
CA HIS A 600 12.16 -8.78 -21.71
C HIS A 600 13.52 -8.35 -22.30
N GLN A 601 14.14 -7.33 -21.70
CA GLN A 601 15.45 -6.80 -22.11
C GLN A 601 16.61 -7.72 -21.68
N ASP A 602 17.74 -7.66 -22.39
CA ASP A 602 18.96 -8.43 -22.11
C ASP A 602 18.75 -9.93 -21.86
N LYS A 603 17.77 -10.51 -22.58
CA LYS A 603 17.32 -11.89 -22.43
C LYS A 603 18.45 -12.92 -22.39
N GLN A 604 19.51 -12.73 -23.17
CA GLN A 604 20.65 -13.65 -23.21
C GLN A 604 21.47 -13.67 -21.91
N ILE A 605 21.64 -12.52 -21.25
CA ILE A 605 22.38 -12.42 -19.99
C ILE A 605 21.58 -13.12 -18.88
N ILE A 606 20.27 -12.88 -18.83
CA ILE A 606 19.36 -13.53 -17.88
C ILE A 606 19.32 -15.04 -18.10
N ILE A 607 19.23 -15.51 -19.35
CA ILE A 607 19.31 -16.95 -19.69
C ILE A 607 20.62 -17.55 -19.19
N ALA A 608 21.76 -16.88 -19.38
CA ALA A 608 23.05 -17.37 -18.91
C ALA A 608 23.10 -17.47 -17.37
N PHE A 609 22.58 -16.45 -16.66
CA PHE A 609 22.44 -16.45 -15.22
C PHE A 609 21.57 -17.61 -14.72
N TYR A 610 20.38 -17.81 -15.30
CA TYR A 610 19.48 -18.89 -14.91
C TYR A 610 20.07 -20.28 -15.18
N ASN A 611 20.75 -20.49 -16.30
CA ASN A 611 21.45 -21.75 -16.55
C ASN A 611 22.56 -22.01 -15.51
N LYS A 612 23.30 -20.96 -15.11
CA LYS A 612 24.27 -21.04 -14.00
C LYS A 612 23.55 -21.43 -12.71
N ALA A 613 22.51 -20.70 -12.31
CA ALA A 613 21.75 -20.96 -11.09
C ALA A 613 21.16 -22.39 -11.06
N ILE A 614 20.68 -22.90 -12.20
CA ILE A 614 20.19 -24.28 -12.34
C ILE A 614 21.29 -25.29 -11.99
N SER A 615 22.52 -25.04 -12.45
CA SER A 615 23.64 -25.97 -12.31
C SER A 615 24.41 -25.85 -10.99
N THR A 616 24.50 -24.67 -10.40
CA THR A 616 25.40 -24.39 -9.27
C THR A 616 24.71 -24.35 -7.92
N GLN A 617 23.43 -23.97 -7.84
CA GLN A 617 22.73 -23.89 -6.56
C GLN A 617 22.15 -25.24 -6.18
N GLU A 618 22.42 -25.71 -4.97
CA GLU A 618 21.92 -27.01 -4.52
C GLU A 618 20.41 -27.01 -4.32
N SER A 619 19.86 -25.90 -3.83
CA SER A 619 18.44 -25.76 -3.48
C SER A 619 17.88 -24.44 -4.02
N LEU A 620 16.72 -24.51 -4.66
CA LEU A 620 15.92 -23.36 -5.11
C LEU A 620 14.49 -23.54 -4.59
N SER A 621 13.79 -22.43 -4.33
CA SER A 621 12.38 -22.49 -3.98
C SER A 621 11.52 -22.95 -5.17
N ALA A 622 10.39 -23.58 -4.88
CA ALA A 622 9.44 -24.05 -5.89
C ALA A 622 9.02 -22.92 -6.86
N LYS A 623 8.69 -21.74 -6.33
CA LYS A 623 8.32 -20.56 -7.12
C LYS A 623 9.47 -20.11 -8.03
N SER A 624 10.71 -20.07 -7.51
CA SER A 624 11.89 -19.73 -8.31
C SER A 624 12.11 -20.70 -9.48
N ILE A 625 11.99 -22.01 -9.24
CA ILE A 625 12.11 -23.04 -10.27
C ILE A 625 11.06 -22.83 -11.36
N ARG A 626 9.81 -22.61 -10.97
CA ARG A 626 8.69 -22.37 -11.90
C ARG A 626 8.92 -21.13 -12.76
N ARG A 627 9.32 -20.01 -12.15
CA ARG A 627 9.63 -18.74 -12.84
C ARG A 627 10.76 -18.88 -13.86
N ILE A 628 11.86 -19.53 -13.47
CA ILE A 628 12.99 -19.80 -14.38
C ILE A 628 12.54 -20.66 -15.56
N ALA A 629 11.77 -21.73 -15.31
CA ALA A 629 11.30 -22.62 -16.36
C ALA A 629 10.38 -21.91 -17.36
N THR A 630 9.46 -21.04 -16.89
CA THR A 630 8.64 -20.17 -17.74
C THR A 630 9.51 -19.30 -18.63
N TYR A 631 10.49 -18.62 -18.05
CA TYR A 631 11.35 -17.69 -18.76
C TYR A 631 12.18 -18.37 -19.86
N LEU A 632 12.61 -19.61 -19.62
CA LEU A 632 13.32 -20.44 -20.60
C LEU A 632 12.40 -21.02 -21.70
N GLY A 633 11.09 -20.74 -21.66
CA GLY A 633 10.12 -21.12 -22.69
C GLY A 633 9.51 -22.52 -22.51
N ASN A 634 9.74 -23.18 -21.37
CA ASN A 634 9.08 -24.45 -21.05
C ASN A 634 8.70 -24.50 -19.55
N PRO A 635 7.50 -24.01 -19.21
CA PRO A 635 6.97 -23.92 -17.84
C PRO A 635 7.16 -25.15 -16.95
N TYR A 636 7.16 -26.36 -17.52
CA TYR A 636 7.17 -27.62 -16.78
C TYR A 636 8.44 -28.46 -17.00
N ALA A 637 9.45 -27.93 -17.71
CA ALA A 637 10.69 -28.65 -18.00
C ALA A 637 11.49 -29.04 -16.76
N PHE A 638 11.24 -28.41 -15.62
CA PHE A 638 12.01 -28.61 -14.39
C PHE A 638 11.95 -30.04 -13.84
N ILE A 639 10.95 -30.85 -14.20
CA ILE A 639 10.90 -32.29 -13.87
C ILE A 639 12.09 -33.06 -14.47
N SER A 640 12.67 -32.55 -15.56
CA SER A 640 13.84 -33.12 -16.21
C SER A 640 15.18 -32.67 -15.60
N TRP A 641 15.16 -31.65 -14.72
CA TRP A 641 16.37 -31.15 -14.09
C TRP A 641 16.94 -32.17 -13.11
N ASN A 642 18.28 -32.24 -13.03
CA ASN A 642 18.95 -33.13 -12.11
C ASN A 642 19.21 -32.38 -10.79
N ARG A 643 18.33 -32.59 -9.81
CA ARG A 643 18.35 -31.93 -8.50
C ARG A 643 18.41 -32.96 -7.38
N ASN A 644 18.96 -32.56 -6.24
CA ASN A 644 18.96 -33.39 -5.04
C ASN A 644 17.53 -33.69 -4.60
N ASP A 645 17.25 -34.97 -4.38
CA ASP A 645 15.99 -35.43 -3.82
C ASP A 645 16.06 -35.40 -2.28
N LEU A 646 15.28 -34.49 -1.69
CA LEU A 646 15.18 -34.32 -0.25
C LEU A 646 14.23 -35.35 0.39
N TYR A 647 13.42 -36.04 -0.42
CA TYR A 647 12.56 -37.12 0.05
C TYR A 647 13.31 -38.45 0.10
N ARG A 648 13.17 -39.17 1.22
CA ARG A 648 13.68 -40.54 1.37
C ARG A 648 12.69 -41.38 2.12
N TYR A 649 12.28 -42.49 1.50
CA TYR A 649 11.38 -43.45 2.13
C TYR A 649 12.03 -44.07 3.38
N ASN A 650 11.31 -44.02 4.50
CA ASN A 650 11.66 -44.68 5.74
C ASN A 650 10.44 -45.39 6.33
N LYS A 651 10.46 -46.72 6.29
CA LYS A 651 9.38 -47.56 6.83
C LYS A 651 9.08 -47.33 8.31
N ASN A 652 10.06 -46.84 9.08
CA ASN A 652 9.92 -46.55 10.50
C ASN A 652 9.79 -45.05 10.79
N ALA A 653 9.42 -44.24 9.80
CA ALA A 653 9.24 -42.81 9.97
C ALA A 653 8.14 -42.53 11.01
N GLN A 654 8.41 -41.59 11.90
CA GLN A 654 7.48 -41.11 12.91
C GLN A 654 7.51 -39.58 12.92
N VAL A 655 6.33 -38.97 13.03
CA VAL A 655 6.19 -37.52 13.16
C VAL A 655 6.56 -37.10 14.58
N SER A 656 7.59 -36.28 14.72
CA SER A 656 8.05 -35.82 16.02
C SER A 656 7.07 -34.84 16.68
N ASP A 657 7.12 -34.73 18.01
CA ASP A 657 6.41 -33.66 18.73
C ASP A 657 6.85 -32.27 18.28
N TYR A 658 8.12 -32.13 17.88
CA TYR A 658 8.69 -30.88 17.39
C TYR A 658 7.98 -30.42 16.12
N LEU A 659 7.91 -31.27 15.08
CA LEU A 659 7.23 -30.92 13.84
C LEU A 659 5.72 -30.74 14.07
N SER A 660 5.11 -31.64 14.84
CA SER A 660 3.68 -31.57 15.14
C SER A 660 3.30 -30.24 15.80
N GLY A 661 4.13 -29.71 16.70
CA GLY A 661 3.89 -28.43 17.35
C GLY A 661 3.96 -27.25 16.38
N ILE A 662 4.89 -27.27 15.43
CA ILE A 662 5.04 -26.24 14.40
C ILE A 662 3.83 -26.25 13.47
N LEU A 663 3.51 -27.41 12.88
CA LEU A 663 2.43 -27.52 11.90
C LEU A 663 1.07 -27.18 12.49
N PHE A 664 0.80 -27.63 13.72
CA PHE A 664 -0.43 -27.29 14.42
C PHE A 664 -0.56 -25.78 14.65
N LEU A 665 0.52 -25.11 15.03
CA LEU A 665 0.50 -23.65 15.24
C LEU A 665 0.29 -22.89 13.93
N VAL A 666 0.98 -23.30 12.85
CA VAL A 666 0.84 -22.66 11.53
C VAL A 666 -0.57 -22.85 10.97
N ASP A 667 -1.10 -24.08 10.99
CA ASP A 667 -2.45 -24.38 10.51
C ASP A 667 -3.53 -23.64 11.34
N LEU A 668 -3.31 -23.48 12.65
CA LEU A 668 -4.21 -22.71 13.52
C LEU A 668 -4.18 -21.20 13.23
N MET A 669 -2.99 -20.63 13.02
CA MET A 669 -2.77 -19.18 12.94
C MET A 669 -2.78 -18.65 11.50
N ASN A 670 -2.66 -19.52 10.49
CA ASN A 670 -2.69 -19.16 9.08
C ASN A 670 -3.15 -20.38 8.26
N LYS A 671 -4.45 -20.65 8.33
CA LYS A 671 -5.08 -21.87 7.79
C LYS A 671 -4.65 -22.19 6.37
N ASP A 672 -4.61 -21.21 5.48
CA ASP A 672 -4.43 -21.43 4.03
C ASP A 672 -2.97 -21.31 3.56
N PHE A 673 -2.02 -21.25 4.49
CA PHE A 673 -0.62 -21.07 4.14
C PHE A 673 0.08 -22.35 3.67
N LEU A 674 -0.18 -23.49 4.32
CA LEU A 674 0.46 -24.75 3.96
C LEU A 674 -0.20 -25.34 2.71
N PRO A 675 0.57 -26.01 1.82
CA PRO A 675 0.03 -26.72 0.65
C PRO A 675 -0.77 -27.98 1.01
N PHE A 676 -1.00 -28.23 2.30
CA PHE A 676 -1.77 -29.35 2.85
C PHE A 676 -2.37 -28.96 4.19
N ARG A 677 -3.47 -29.61 4.60
CA ARG A 677 -4.08 -29.44 5.93
C ARG A 677 -3.46 -30.38 6.95
N TYR A 678 -3.14 -29.85 8.13
CA TYR A 678 -2.55 -30.65 9.21
C TYR A 678 -3.58 -30.97 10.30
N TRP A 679 -4.00 -32.24 10.39
CA TRP A 679 -4.97 -32.69 11.40
C TRP A 679 -4.33 -33.33 12.62
N GLY A 680 -3.10 -33.83 12.49
CA GLY A 680 -2.35 -34.45 13.56
C GLY A 680 -1.25 -35.36 13.04
N LYS A 681 -0.51 -35.98 13.97
CA LYS A 681 0.66 -36.82 13.63
C LYS A 681 0.36 -37.98 12.69
N ASP A 682 -0.88 -38.48 12.71
CA ASP A 682 -1.30 -39.64 11.93
C ASP A 682 -2.12 -39.26 10.68
N HIS A 683 -2.42 -37.97 10.49
CA HIS A 683 -3.29 -37.52 9.41
C HIS A 683 -2.96 -36.11 8.90
N ILE A 684 -2.61 -36.04 7.61
CA ILE A 684 -2.59 -34.80 6.82
C ILE A 684 -3.48 -35.00 5.61
N ASP A 685 -4.08 -33.91 5.13
CA ASP A 685 -4.82 -33.90 3.87
C ASP A 685 -4.06 -33.11 2.81
N MET A 686 -3.61 -33.81 1.77
CA MET A 686 -2.89 -33.24 0.63
C MET A 686 -3.80 -33.32 -0.59
N HIS A 687 -4.21 -32.17 -1.11
CA HIS A 687 -4.98 -32.08 -2.35
C HIS A 687 -4.24 -32.75 -3.52
N THR A 688 -2.93 -32.51 -3.61
CA THR A 688 -2.05 -33.07 -4.64
C THR A 688 -0.91 -33.85 -3.98
N ARG A 689 -0.82 -35.16 -4.24
CA ARG A 689 0.22 -36.05 -3.69
C ARG A 689 1.30 -36.31 -4.73
N PHE A 690 2.52 -36.53 -4.25
CA PHE A 690 3.63 -36.93 -5.12
C PHE A 690 3.68 -38.45 -5.31
N LEU A 691 4.10 -38.90 -6.49
CA LEU A 691 4.33 -40.31 -6.80
C LEU A 691 5.69 -40.77 -6.25
N ALA A 692 5.72 -41.94 -5.63
CA ALA A 692 6.95 -42.61 -5.16
C ALA A 692 7.72 -43.28 -6.30
N ASN A 693 7.07 -43.50 -7.45
CA ASN A 693 7.68 -44.05 -8.64
C ASN A 693 8.85 -43.18 -9.13
N LYS A 694 9.86 -43.80 -9.76
CA LYS A 694 10.97 -43.06 -10.36
C LYS A 694 10.43 -42.18 -11.49
N LYS A 695 10.82 -40.90 -11.53
CA LYS A 695 10.37 -39.97 -12.58
C LYS A 695 10.59 -40.47 -14.02
N PHE A 696 11.65 -41.24 -14.27
CA PHE A 696 11.88 -41.84 -15.60
C PHE A 696 10.87 -42.93 -15.98
N GLU A 697 10.29 -43.63 -15.02
CA GLU A 697 9.22 -44.61 -15.28
C GLU A 697 7.93 -43.89 -15.65
N ILE A 698 7.54 -42.88 -14.87
CA ILE A 698 6.35 -42.06 -15.16
C ILE A 698 6.50 -41.31 -16.48
N LYS A 699 7.68 -40.74 -16.75
CA LYS A 699 7.96 -40.11 -18.04
C LYS A 699 7.74 -41.06 -19.22
N LYS A 700 8.17 -42.33 -19.12
CA LYS A 700 7.92 -43.32 -20.18
C LYS A 700 6.44 -43.58 -20.40
N ILE A 701 5.63 -43.57 -19.34
CA ILE A 701 4.17 -43.71 -19.42
C ILE A 701 3.60 -42.49 -20.16
N ASN A 702 3.92 -41.27 -19.71
CA ASN A 702 3.44 -40.04 -20.33
C ASN A 702 3.85 -39.96 -21.81
N ASP A 703 5.12 -40.28 -22.15
CA ASP A 703 5.62 -40.30 -23.53
C ASP A 703 4.87 -41.34 -24.39
N TYR A 704 4.58 -42.52 -23.84
CA TYR A 704 3.77 -43.56 -24.50
C TYR A 704 2.35 -43.07 -24.78
N LEU A 705 1.70 -42.47 -23.79
CA LEU A 705 0.33 -41.94 -23.91
C LEU A 705 0.27 -40.80 -24.91
N SER A 706 1.18 -39.84 -24.82
CA SER A 706 1.25 -38.70 -25.75
C SER A 706 1.41 -39.17 -27.20
N LYS A 707 2.27 -40.17 -27.45
CA LYS A 707 2.47 -40.72 -28.79
C LYS A 707 1.27 -41.50 -29.31
N LYS A 708 0.60 -42.30 -28.46
CA LYS A 708 -0.53 -43.15 -28.86
C LYS A 708 -1.83 -42.34 -29.06
N TYR A 709 -2.02 -41.30 -28.26
CA TYR A 709 -3.24 -40.49 -28.20
C TYR A 709 -3.03 -39.05 -28.67
N ALA A 710 -2.01 -38.79 -29.48
CA ALA A 710 -1.76 -37.47 -30.06
C ALA A 710 -2.97 -36.90 -30.82
N CYS A 711 -3.77 -37.77 -31.45
CA CYS A 711 -4.98 -37.37 -32.18
C CYS A 711 -6.15 -36.90 -31.28
N VAL A 712 -6.02 -36.99 -29.96
CA VAL A 712 -7.02 -36.48 -28.99
C VAL A 712 -6.76 -35.03 -28.60
N SER A 713 -5.52 -34.55 -28.69
CA SER A 713 -5.14 -33.19 -28.28
C SER A 713 -5.93 -32.15 -29.08
N GLY A 714 -6.62 -31.25 -28.38
CA GLY A 714 -7.47 -30.21 -28.98
C GLY A 714 -8.78 -30.70 -29.61
N GLY A 715 -9.09 -31.99 -29.54
CA GLY A 715 -10.38 -32.55 -29.96
C GLY A 715 -11.44 -32.51 -28.85
N GLU A 716 -12.71 -32.71 -29.21
CA GLU A 716 -13.83 -32.69 -28.24
C GLU A 716 -13.70 -33.70 -27.10
N CYS A 717 -12.98 -34.80 -27.34
CA CYS A 717 -12.70 -35.91 -26.43
C CYS A 717 -11.58 -35.60 -25.43
N SER A 718 -10.92 -34.45 -25.54
CA SER A 718 -10.02 -33.93 -24.53
C SER A 718 -10.77 -33.74 -23.20
N GLY A 719 -10.26 -34.31 -22.11
CA GLY A 719 -10.88 -34.20 -20.78
C GLY A 719 -12.07 -35.09 -20.48
N TRP A 720 -12.42 -36.06 -21.34
CA TRP A 720 -13.53 -36.97 -21.03
C TRP A 720 -13.14 -37.98 -19.96
N THR A 721 -13.95 -38.06 -18.90
CA THR A 721 -13.76 -39.03 -17.82
C THR A 721 -13.83 -40.48 -18.33
N GLU A 722 -14.65 -40.77 -19.33
CA GLU A 722 -14.75 -42.07 -19.99
C GLU A 722 -13.45 -42.45 -20.71
N PHE A 723 -12.76 -41.46 -21.29
CA PHE A 723 -11.49 -41.66 -21.97
C PHE A 723 -10.38 -41.96 -20.97
N GLU A 724 -10.34 -41.24 -19.86
CA GLU A 724 -9.43 -41.54 -18.74
C GLU A 724 -9.63 -42.97 -18.20
N LYS A 725 -10.87 -43.36 -17.89
CA LYS A 725 -11.23 -44.72 -17.41
C LYS A 725 -10.76 -45.83 -18.35
N ARG A 726 -10.74 -45.57 -19.66
CA ARG A 726 -10.27 -46.53 -20.68
C ARG A 726 -8.75 -46.67 -20.69
N ILE A 727 -8.03 -45.59 -20.44
CA ILE A 727 -6.56 -45.58 -20.46
C ILE A 727 -5.97 -46.17 -19.18
N MET A 728 -6.62 -45.98 -18.03
CA MET A 728 -6.11 -46.42 -16.72
C MET A 728 -5.67 -47.91 -16.68
N PRO A 729 -6.44 -48.89 -17.21
CA PRO A 729 -6.00 -50.29 -17.26
C PRO A 729 -4.71 -50.52 -18.08
N GLU A 730 -4.45 -49.70 -19.11
CA GLU A 730 -3.20 -49.77 -19.87
C GLU A 730 -2.02 -49.31 -19.01
N ILE A 731 -2.20 -48.27 -18.19
CA ILE A 731 -1.17 -47.76 -17.27
C ILE A 731 -0.87 -48.78 -16.19
N GLU A 732 -1.90 -49.35 -15.56
CA GLU A 732 -1.77 -50.38 -14.53
C GLU A 732 -1.01 -51.61 -15.03
N SER A 733 -1.08 -51.90 -16.34
CA SER A 733 -0.29 -52.97 -16.97
C SER A 733 1.19 -52.63 -17.17
N ILE A 734 1.56 -51.33 -17.20
CA ILE A 734 2.92 -50.85 -17.41
C ILE A 734 3.66 -50.71 -16.08
N ALA A 735 3.03 -50.11 -15.07
CA ALA A 735 3.62 -49.90 -13.76
C ALA A 735 2.56 -49.81 -12.66
N LYS A 736 2.94 -50.26 -11.46
CA LYS A 736 2.15 -50.00 -10.25
C LYS A 736 2.43 -48.58 -9.79
N ILE A 737 1.37 -47.77 -9.70
CA ILE A 737 1.46 -46.36 -9.29
C ILE A 737 1.31 -46.28 -7.78
N GLU A 738 2.32 -45.70 -7.12
CA GLU A 738 2.38 -45.56 -5.66
C GLU A 738 2.63 -44.10 -5.30
N THR A 739 2.03 -43.60 -4.22
CA THR A 739 2.29 -42.26 -3.69
C THR A 739 3.36 -42.28 -2.62
N VAL A 740 4.02 -41.14 -2.39
CA VAL A 740 4.97 -40.98 -1.28
C VAL A 740 4.32 -41.31 0.06
N ASP A 741 5.09 -41.97 0.92
CA ASP A 741 4.68 -42.25 2.30
C ASP A 741 4.63 -40.95 3.11
N ILE A 742 3.47 -40.69 3.76
CA ILE A 742 3.18 -39.45 4.48
C ILE A 742 4.13 -39.25 5.68
N ASN A 743 4.42 -40.31 6.43
CA ASN A 743 5.29 -40.19 7.61
C ASN A 743 6.73 -39.89 7.20
N SER A 744 7.21 -40.55 6.14
CA SER A 744 8.52 -40.25 5.53
C SER A 744 8.56 -38.84 4.98
N PHE A 745 7.48 -38.38 4.33
CA PHE A 745 7.36 -37.02 3.80
C PHE A 745 7.50 -35.98 4.92
N LEU A 746 6.76 -36.15 6.02
CA LEU A 746 6.83 -35.23 7.16
C LEU A 746 8.19 -35.30 7.87
N GLN A 747 8.78 -36.49 8.03
CA GLN A 747 10.11 -36.63 8.62
C GLN A 747 11.21 -35.93 7.78
N CYS A 748 11.15 -36.05 6.45
CA CYS A 748 12.06 -35.33 5.56
C CYS A 748 11.81 -33.82 5.60
N PHE A 749 10.55 -33.39 5.63
CA PHE A 749 10.20 -31.98 5.76
C PHE A 749 10.75 -31.36 7.06
N GLU A 750 10.70 -32.10 8.18
CA GLU A 750 11.28 -31.68 9.45
C GLU A 750 12.78 -31.36 9.34
N GLN A 751 13.54 -32.14 8.55
CA GLN A 751 14.98 -31.90 8.38
C GLN A 751 15.25 -30.57 7.69
N VAL A 752 14.46 -30.24 6.67
CA VAL A 752 14.52 -28.94 5.98
C VAL A 752 14.14 -27.80 6.94
N LEU A 753 13.03 -27.97 7.69
CA LEU A 753 12.61 -26.99 8.69
C LEU A 753 13.71 -26.73 9.73
N ARG A 754 14.32 -27.78 10.29
CA ARG A 754 15.40 -27.63 11.27
C ARG A 754 16.59 -26.87 10.72
N TYR A 755 16.99 -27.19 9.48
CA TYR A 755 18.07 -26.48 8.80
C TYR A 755 17.77 -24.98 8.66
N VAL A 756 16.56 -24.61 8.21
CA VAL A 756 16.18 -23.20 8.03
C VAL A 756 16.05 -22.47 9.39
N PHE A 757 15.45 -23.10 10.39
CA PHE A 757 15.34 -22.53 11.73
C PHE A 757 16.72 -22.30 12.36
N GLU A 758 17.66 -23.22 12.18
CA GLU A 758 19.05 -23.05 12.60
C GLU A 758 19.73 -21.92 11.82
N TYR A 759 19.52 -21.85 10.50
CA TYR A 759 20.06 -20.80 9.64
C TYR A 759 19.67 -19.39 10.11
N TYR A 760 18.42 -19.19 10.54
CA TYR A 760 17.92 -17.92 11.07
C TYR A 760 17.97 -17.80 12.60
N LYS A 761 18.56 -18.77 13.31
CA LYS A 761 18.61 -18.87 14.79
C LYS A 761 17.26 -18.63 15.47
N THR A 762 16.19 -19.14 14.89
CA THR A 762 14.83 -19.03 15.43
C THR A 762 14.50 -20.24 16.30
N LEU A 763 13.89 -20.01 17.47
CA LEU A 763 13.41 -21.09 18.33
C LEU A 763 12.06 -21.62 17.84
N ALA A 764 11.92 -22.94 17.83
CA ALA A 764 10.68 -23.59 17.40
C ALA A 764 9.63 -23.76 18.52
N ASP A 765 9.95 -23.41 19.77
CA ASP A 765 9.10 -23.71 20.92
C ASP A 765 7.87 -22.79 20.99
N SER A 766 6.71 -23.36 20.64
CA SER A 766 5.40 -22.72 20.62
C SER A 766 4.91 -22.26 21.99
N LYS A 767 5.43 -22.83 23.10
CA LYS A 767 5.03 -22.44 24.47
C LYS A 767 5.40 -21.01 24.85
N SER A 768 6.28 -20.38 24.08
CA SER A 768 6.73 -19.00 24.29
C SER A 768 5.97 -17.97 23.45
N MET A 769 5.16 -18.40 22.47
CA MET A 769 4.54 -17.53 21.47
C MET A 769 3.07 -17.22 21.81
N ASN A 770 2.84 -16.40 22.83
CA ASN A 770 1.52 -15.78 23.03
C ASN A 770 1.42 -14.52 22.15
N ILE A 771 1.38 -14.72 20.82
CA ILE A 771 1.50 -13.67 19.80
C ILE A 771 0.17 -13.57 19.05
N ARG A 772 -0.27 -12.33 18.74
CA ARG A 772 -1.46 -12.08 17.91
C ARG A 772 -1.25 -12.62 16.50
N GLU A 773 -2.31 -13.06 15.84
CA GLU A 773 -2.26 -13.64 14.48
C GLU A 773 -1.49 -12.76 13.48
N GLU A 774 -1.80 -11.48 13.43
CA GLU A 774 -1.11 -10.50 12.57
C GLU A 774 0.40 -10.42 12.89
N ASP A 775 0.76 -10.36 14.17
CA ASP A 775 2.16 -10.33 14.61
C ASP A 775 2.89 -11.67 14.31
N PHE A 776 2.16 -12.80 14.31
CA PHE A 776 2.68 -14.12 13.96
C PHE A 776 2.92 -14.26 12.45
N ILE A 777 1.96 -13.83 11.62
CA ILE A 777 2.05 -13.87 10.16
C ILE A 777 3.27 -13.07 9.66
N HIS A 778 3.60 -11.95 10.32
CA HIS A 778 4.73 -11.09 9.98
C HIS A 778 6.02 -11.40 10.76
N SER A 779 6.16 -12.62 11.29
CA SER A 779 7.30 -13.01 12.12
C SER A 779 8.40 -13.74 11.34
N VAL A 780 9.63 -13.70 11.87
CA VAL A 780 10.76 -14.51 11.35
C VAL A 780 10.44 -16.02 11.41
N TYR A 781 9.60 -16.44 12.35
CA TYR A 781 9.12 -17.83 12.43
C TYR A 781 8.38 -18.23 11.14
N MET A 782 7.41 -17.44 10.70
CA MET A 782 6.69 -17.71 9.46
C MET A 782 7.59 -17.62 8.23
N LYS A 783 8.57 -16.71 8.23
CA LYS A 783 9.62 -16.68 7.19
C LYS A 783 10.38 -18.01 7.09
N CYS A 784 10.77 -18.59 8.22
CA CYS A 784 11.46 -19.89 8.23
C CYS A 784 10.57 -21.02 7.67
N VAL A 785 9.28 -21.02 8.00
CA VAL A 785 8.35 -22.04 7.48
C VAL A 785 8.14 -21.88 5.97
N ASP A 786 7.97 -20.65 5.48
CA ASP A 786 7.80 -20.36 4.04
C ASP A 786 8.99 -20.84 3.21
N ILE A 787 10.20 -20.45 3.62
CA ILE A 787 11.44 -20.88 2.99
C ILE A 787 11.55 -22.41 3.00
N ALA A 788 11.31 -23.06 4.14
CA ALA A 788 11.41 -24.51 4.23
C ALA A 788 10.40 -25.23 3.31
N THR A 789 9.15 -24.75 3.27
CA THR A 789 8.12 -25.26 2.36
C THR A 789 8.56 -25.11 0.91
N GLY A 790 9.00 -23.90 0.52
CA GLY A 790 9.46 -23.59 -0.83
C GLY A 790 10.63 -24.47 -1.28
N LEU A 791 11.64 -24.67 -0.43
CA LEU A 791 12.79 -25.52 -0.74
C LEU A 791 12.42 -27.00 -0.85
N TYR A 792 11.57 -27.50 0.06
CA TYR A 792 11.19 -28.91 0.05
C TYR A 792 10.31 -29.26 -1.16
N TYR A 793 9.30 -28.43 -1.46
CA TYR A 793 8.47 -28.60 -2.64
C TYR A 793 9.26 -28.37 -3.94
N GLY A 794 10.24 -27.48 -3.94
CA GLY A 794 11.17 -27.28 -5.06
C GLY A 794 11.98 -28.55 -5.39
N SER A 795 12.42 -29.28 -4.37
CA SER A 795 13.06 -30.59 -4.56
C SER A 795 12.07 -31.63 -5.10
N LEU A 796 10.86 -31.70 -4.52
CA LEU A 796 9.84 -32.67 -4.91
C LEU A 796 9.40 -32.49 -6.37
N MET A 797 9.09 -31.27 -6.80
CA MET A 797 8.62 -30.98 -8.16
C MET A 797 9.66 -31.29 -9.25
N CYS A 798 10.95 -31.25 -8.92
CA CYS A 798 12.03 -31.65 -9.85
C CYS A 798 12.25 -33.17 -9.88
N ASN A 799 11.78 -33.92 -8.87
CA ASN A 799 12.12 -35.34 -8.70
C ASN A 799 10.91 -36.29 -8.81
N HIS A 800 9.70 -35.78 -8.64
CA HIS A 800 8.47 -36.56 -8.57
C HIS A 800 7.36 -35.92 -9.41
N TYR A 801 6.62 -36.76 -10.14
CA TYR A 801 5.32 -36.40 -10.70
C TYR A 801 4.27 -36.43 -9.59
N THR A 802 3.12 -35.83 -9.84
CA THR A 802 1.96 -35.86 -8.94
C THR A 802 1.02 -37.02 -9.28
N ASN A 803 0.09 -37.30 -8.38
CA ASN A 803 -0.99 -38.27 -8.61
C ASN A 803 -2.16 -37.69 -9.44
N GLN A 804 -2.10 -36.41 -9.84
CA GLN A 804 -3.07 -35.84 -10.76
C GLN A 804 -2.82 -36.38 -12.16
N PHE A 805 -3.89 -36.76 -12.84
CA PHE A 805 -3.84 -37.35 -14.17
C PHE A 805 -4.67 -36.50 -15.14
N ALA A 806 -4.07 -36.13 -16.28
CA ALA A 806 -4.72 -35.33 -17.29
C ALA A 806 -4.91 -36.08 -18.60
N THR A 807 -5.94 -35.67 -19.34
CA THR A 807 -6.21 -36.11 -20.72
C THR A 807 -6.33 -34.91 -21.65
N TYR A 808 -5.35 -34.00 -21.61
CA TYR A 808 -5.28 -32.71 -22.33
C TYR A 808 -6.31 -31.65 -21.86
N ASN A 809 -6.84 -31.80 -20.66
CA ASN A 809 -7.82 -30.90 -20.03
C ASN A 809 -7.25 -30.09 -18.86
N ASN A 810 -5.95 -29.89 -18.86
CA ASN A 810 -5.23 -29.15 -17.84
C ASN A 810 -4.42 -28.01 -18.46
N TYR A 811 -3.93 -27.10 -17.60
CA TYR A 811 -3.08 -25.98 -18.03
C TYR A 811 -1.75 -26.42 -18.65
N GLN A 812 -1.29 -27.64 -18.36
CA GLN A 812 -0.05 -28.19 -18.93
C GLN A 812 -0.25 -28.73 -20.35
N ASN A 813 -1.49 -28.77 -20.84
CA ASN A 813 -1.91 -29.40 -22.09
C ASN A 813 -1.23 -30.76 -22.31
N SER A 814 -1.31 -31.62 -21.29
CA SER A 814 -0.58 -32.87 -21.22
C SER A 814 -1.51 -34.08 -21.08
N ILE A 815 -1.01 -35.26 -21.42
CA ILE A 815 -1.67 -36.54 -21.13
C ILE A 815 -0.76 -37.39 -20.24
N GLY A 816 -1.32 -37.98 -19.19
CA GLY A 816 -0.55 -38.70 -18.18
C GLY A 816 -0.55 -38.01 -16.83
N TYR A 817 0.44 -38.34 -16.00
CA TYR A 817 0.61 -37.74 -14.68
C TYR A 817 1.21 -36.35 -14.76
N GLU A 818 0.66 -35.42 -13.99
CA GLU A 818 1.05 -34.02 -14.02
C GLU A 818 2.29 -33.74 -13.18
N VAL A 819 2.94 -32.61 -13.49
CA VAL A 819 4.01 -32.06 -12.67
C VAL A 819 3.42 -31.04 -11.69
N TYR A 820 3.94 -30.94 -10.47
CA TYR A 820 3.45 -29.97 -9.48
C TYR A 820 3.71 -28.53 -9.93
N ASP A 821 2.67 -27.68 -9.95
CA ASP A 821 2.79 -26.26 -10.26
C ASP A 821 2.56 -25.41 -8.99
N PRO A 822 3.60 -24.76 -8.43
CA PRO A 822 3.44 -23.91 -7.25
C PRO A 822 2.71 -22.58 -7.53
N LEU A 823 2.43 -22.27 -8.81
CA LEU A 823 1.78 -21.04 -9.27
C LEU A 823 0.53 -21.35 -10.12
N GLU A 824 -0.11 -22.50 -9.91
CA GLU A 824 -1.33 -22.91 -10.64
C GLU A 824 -2.44 -21.85 -10.57
N TYR A 825 -2.58 -21.19 -9.41
CA TYR A 825 -3.56 -20.14 -9.16
C TYR A 825 -3.00 -18.72 -9.35
N GLY A 826 -1.85 -18.58 -10.00
CA GLY A 826 -1.20 -17.29 -10.25
C GLY A 826 -0.18 -16.87 -9.18
N GLU A 827 0.32 -15.64 -9.33
CA GLU A 827 1.26 -15.02 -8.41
C GLU A 827 0.50 -14.24 -7.32
N ASP A 828 0.97 -14.31 -6.07
CA ASP A 828 0.38 -13.53 -4.97
C ASP A 828 0.57 -12.01 -5.14
N VAL A 829 1.61 -11.62 -5.88
CA VAL A 829 2.00 -10.23 -6.13
C VAL A 829 2.37 -10.07 -7.60
N ILE A 830 1.66 -9.23 -8.34
CA ILE A 830 1.85 -9.00 -9.76
C ILE A 830 2.70 -7.74 -9.94
N ILE A 831 4.03 -7.92 -9.94
CA ILE A 831 4.97 -6.80 -9.98
C ILE A 831 4.96 -6.03 -11.31
N THR A 832 4.39 -6.60 -12.37
CA THR A 832 4.24 -5.97 -13.70
C THR A 832 3.06 -4.99 -13.77
N ALA A 833 2.08 -5.13 -12.88
CA ALA A 833 0.94 -4.22 -12.80
C ALA A 833 1.38 -2.82 -12.36
N PRO A 834 0.93 -1.73 -13.00
CA PRO A 834 1.40 -0.39 -12.69
C PRO A 834 0.85 0.08 -11.34
N ILE A 835 1.56 1.01 -10.70
CA ILE A 835 0.99 1.74 -9.56
C ILE A 835 -0.01 2.78 -10.07
N PRO A 836 -1.14 3.03 -9.37
CA PRO A 836 -2.04 4.11 -9.74
C PRO A 836 -1.34 5.47 -9.65
N THR A 837 -1.54 6.32 -10.66
CA THR A 837 -1.04 7.70 -10.67
C THR A 837 -2.18 8.61 -11.10
N PHE A 838 -2.45 9.67 -10.33
CA PHE A 838 -3.58 10.56 -10.63
C PHE A 838 -3.36 11.36 -11.93
N GLN A 839 -4.37 11.33 -12.80
CA GLN A 839 -4.38 11.89 -14.15
C GLN A 839 -5.61 12.79 -14.36
N ASP A 840 -5.48 14.08 -14.05
CA ASP A 840 -6.57 15.06 -14.18
C ASP A 840 -7.16 15.15 -15.60
N TYR A 841 -6.35 14.95 -16.65
CA TYR A 841 -6.83 15.11 -18.02
C TYR A 841 -7.83 14.02 -18.44
N ILE A 842 -7.59 12.76 -18.03
CA ILE A 842 -8.48 11.64 -18.38
C ILE A 842 -9.73 11.60 -17.49
N GLU A 843 -9.63 12.03 -16.22
CA GLU A 843 -10.81 12.25 -15.35
C GLU A 843 -11.80 13.21 -16.01
N ARG A 844 -11.30 14.36 -16.49
CA ARG A 844 -12.14 15.35 -17.18
C ARG A 844 -12.80 14.76 -18.42
N LEU A 845 -12.11 13.92 -19.19
CA LEU A 845 -12.71 13.22 -20.33
C LEU A 845 -13.84 12.29 -19.87
N GLY A 846 -13.65 11.58 -18.75
CA GLY A 846 -14.67 10.76 -18.11
C GLY A 846 -15.90 11.56 -17.66
N ASP A 847 -15.69 12.71 -17.04
CA ASP A 847 -16.78 13.63 -16.64
C ASP A 847 -17.64 14.05 -17.84
N TYR A 848 -17.02 14.34 -18.99
CA TYR A 848 -17.77 14.67 -20.21
C TYR A 848 -18.63 13.49 -20.68
N ILE A 849 -18.13 12.26 -20.59
CA ILE A 849 -18.91 11.05 -20.95
C ILE A 849 -20.09 10.88 -20.00
N ILE A 850 -19.88 10.96 -18.68
CA ILE A 850 -20.95 10.81 -17.67
C ILE A 850 -22.04 11.87 -17.90
N ASN A 851 -21.66 13.13 -18.05
CA ASN A 851 -22.59 14.24 -18.17
C ASN A 851 -23.38 14.24 -19.50
N ALA A 852 -22.94 13.47 -20.49
CA ALA A 852 -23.57 13.38 -21.78
C ALA A 852 -24.67 12.30 -21.83
N LEU A 853 -24.68 11.35 -20.88
CA LEU A 853 -25.71 10.30 -20.83
C LEU A 853 -27.08 10.84 -20.44
N GLU A 854 -28.12 10.38 -21.14
CA GLU A 854 -29.50 10.78 -20.88
C GLU A 854 -30.00 10.11 -19.59
N GLN A 855 -30.27 10.93 -18.55
CA GLN A 855 -30.79 10.49 -17.25
C GLN A 855 -32.20 11.07 -17.00
N PRO A 856 -33.27 10.25 -17.00
CA PRO A 856 -34.62 10.74 -16.69
C PRO A 856 -34.78 11.06 -15.20
N ILE A 857 -35.63 12.06 -14.90
CA ILE A 857 -35.90 12.54 -13.54
C ILE A 857 -36.64 11.49 -12.68
N PRO A 858 -37.68 10.79 -13.17
CA PRO A 858 -38.21 9.61 -12.47
C PRO A 858 -37.46 8.34 -12.91
N ARG A 859 -36.81 7.67 -11.95
CA ARG A 859 -36.14 6.37 -12.12
C ARG A 859 -37.09 5.25 -11.69
N ASP A 860 -38.12 5.01 -12.49
CA ASP A 860 -39.20 4.08 -12.21
C ASP A 860 -39.20 2.86 -13.16
N ILE A 861 -40.24 2.03 -13.07
CA ILE A 861 -40.41 0.83 -13.91
C ILE A 861 -40.45 1.18 -15.42
N SER A 862 -40.90 2.38 -15.80
CA SER A 862 -40.91 2.79 -17.22
C SER A 862 -39.50 3.06 -17.73
N TRP A 863 -38.66 3.70 -16.91
CA TRP A 863 -37.25 3.94 -17.21
C TRP A 863 -36.45 2.63 -17.28
N VAL A 864 -36.62 1.74 -16.29
CA VAL A 864 -35.86 0.47 -16.24
C VAL A 864 -36.18 -0.43 -17.45
N LYS A 865 -37.32 -0.23 -18.12
CA LYS A 865 -37.73 -0.99 -19.32
C LYS A 865 -37.50 -0.25 -20.64
N ASP A 866 -36.93 0.95 -20.62
CA ASP A 866 -36.68 1.74 -21.84
C ASP A 866 -35.40 1.28 -22.56
N VAL A 867 -35.57 0.31 -23.45
CA VAL A 867 -34.50 -0.23 -24.29
C VAL A 867 -34.00 0.80 -25.32
N GLU A 868 -34.86 1.69 -25.81
CA GLU A 868 -34.45 2.72 -26.76
C GLU A 868 -33.49 3.72 -26.13
N LEU A 869 -33.72 4.10 -24.87
CA LEU A 869 -32.78 4.88 -24.09
C LEU A 869 -31.43 4.15 -23.95
N THR A 870 -31.44 2.83 -23.69
CA THR A 870 -30.19 2.03 -23.64
C THR A 870 -29.43 2.08 -24.97
N ARG A 871 -30.13 1.89 -26.10
CA ARG A 871 -29.53 1.98 -27.44
C ARG A 871 -28.93 3.37 -27.72
N ARG A 872 -29.65 4.44 -27.38
CA ARG A 872 -29.16 5.82 -27.54
C ARG A 872 -27.91 6.07 -26.69
N ASN A 873 -27.95 5.73 -25.41
CA ASN A 873 -26.82 5.94 -24.49
C ASN A 873 -25.57 5.17 -24.93
N ILE A 874 -25.70 3.90 -25.34
CA ILE A 874 -24.56 3.12 -25.85
C ILE A 874 -23.94 3.75 -27.10
N LEU A 875 -24.75 4.21 -28.05
CA LEU A 875 -24.24 4.87 -29.25
C LEU A 875 -23.59 6.22 -28.91
N HIS A 876 -24.12 6.93 -27.92
CA HIS A 876 -23.61 8.21 -27.46
C HIS A 876 -22.22 8.09 -26.81
N LEU A 877 -21.90 6.97 -26.17
CA LEU A 877 -20.56 6.72 -25.61
C LEU A 877 -19.44 6.77 -26.66
N MET A 878 -19.76 6.52 -27.94
CA MET A 878 -18.79 6.55 -29.05
C MET A 878 -18.65 7.94 -29.69
N GLU A 879 -19.42 8.93 -29.23
CA GLU A 879 -19.33 10.29 -29.75
C GLU A 879 -18.01 10.96 -29.34
N THR A 880 -17.61 11.97 -30.12
CA THR A 880 -16.33 12.65 -29.92
C THR A 880 -16.40 13.63 -28.76
N VAL A 881 -15.48 13.52 -27.81
CA VAL A 881 -15.31 14.45 -26.70
C VAL A 881 -14.28 15.51 -27.06
N LYS A 882 -14.61 16.78 -26.81
CA LYS A 882 -13.73 17.91 -27.12
C LYS A 882 -13.22 18.59 -25.87
N VAL A 883 -11.91 18.55 -25.66
CA VAL A 883 -11.23 19.23 -24.54
C VAL A 883 -10.18 20.18 -25.08
N LYS A 884 -10.35 21.47 -24.80
CA LYS A 884 -9.53 22.56 -25.36
C LYS A 884 -9.55 22.54 -26.89
N LYS A 885 -8.43 22.23 -27.54
CA LYS A 885 -8.27 22.18 -29.00
C LYS A 885 -8.16 20.76 -29.55
N GLN A 886 -8.28 19.75 -28.71
CA GLN A 886 -8.12 18.34 -29.07
C GLN A 886 -9.47 17.61 -28.98
N GLU A 887 -9.65 16.66 -29.90
CA GLU A 887 -10.84 15.80 -29.99
C GLU A 887 -10.44 14.35 -29.73
N TRP A 888 -11.25 13.64 -28.94
CA TRP A 888 -10.99 12.30 -28.41
C TRP A 888 -12.20 11.38 -28.60
N VAL A 889 -11.95 10.09 -28.75
CA VAL A 889 -12.97 9.03 -28.88
C VAL A 889 -12.75 8.00 -27.78
N LEU A 890 -13.80 7.66 -27.04
CA LEU A 890 -13.78 6.56 -26.08
C LEU A 890 -13.73 5.24 -26.86
N ILE A 891 -12.69 4.43 -26.61
CA ILE A 891 -12.56 3.11 -27.26
C ILE A 891 -12.74 1.93 -26.30
N ALA A 892 -12.59 2.16 -25.00
CA ALA A 892 -12.92 1.19 -23.97
C ALA A 892 -13.43 1.95 -22.73
N GLY A 893 -14.34 1.37 -21.96
CA GLY A 893 -14.78 1.97 -20.71
C GLY A 893 -15.94 1.26 -20.06
N ARG A 894 -16.01 1.43 -18.74
CA ARG A 894 -17.14 1.02 -17.89
C ARG A 894 -17.76 2.25 -17.26
N ILE A 895 -19.07 2.38 -17.33
CA ILE A 895 -19.85 3.43 -16.69
C ILE A 895 -20.92 2.76 -15.84
N SER A 896 -21.06 3.14 -14.57
CA SER A 896 -22.03 2.57 -13.62
C SER A 896 -22.60 3.66 -12.73
N LEU A 897 -23.70 4.27 -13.16
CA LEU A 897 -24.36 5.35 -12.44
C LEU A 897 -25.33 4.76 -11.43
N HIS A 898 -25.28 5.19 -10.17
CA HIS A 898 -26.08 4.57 -9.10
C HIS A 898 -26.35 5.52 -7.93
N GLU A 899 -27.33 5.16 -7.10
CA GLU A 899 -27.59 5.77 -5.79
C GLU A 899 -27.70 4.67 -4.73
N GLU A 900 -26.92 4.81 -3.67
CA GLU A 900 -26.88 3.87 -2.55
C GLU A 900 -27.44 4.49 -1.26
N GLU A 901 -28.13 3.68 -0.45
CA GLU A 901 -28.64 4.06 0.87
C GLU A 901 -28.20 3.04 1.92
N LYS A 902 -27.15 3.37 2.70
CA LYS A 902 -26.51 2.59 3.79
C LYS A 902 -26.14 1.12 3.50
N HIS A 903 -27.07 0.29 3.03
CA HIS A 903 -26.91 -1.12 2.69
C HIS A 903 -27.67 -1.56 1.41
N ASP A 904 -28.46 -0.70 0.76
CA ASP A 904 -29.26 -1.06 -0.42
C ASP A 904 -29.02 -0.11 -1.61
N THR A 905 -28.95 -0.66 -2.83
CA THR A 905 -28.91 0.10 -4.08
C THR A 905 -30.33 0.54 -4.46
N LYS A 906 -30.60 1.84 -4.60
CA LYS A 906 -31.92 2.34 -5.03
C LYS A 906 -32.14 2.21 -6.52
N TRP A 907 -31.10 2.45 -7.31
CA TRP A 907 -31.10 2.24 -8.74
C TRP A 907 -29.66 2.15 -9.25
N ARG A 908 -29.48 1.47 -10.38
CA ARG A 908 -28.19 1.39 -11.09
C ARG A 908 -28.42 1.38 -12.60
N ASP A 909 -27.55 2.02 -13.36
CA ASP A 909 -27.52 2.05 -14.82
C ASP A 909 -26.08 1.84 -15.28
N THR A 910 -25.82 0.68 -15.89
CA THR A 910 -24.48 0.19 -16.19
C THR A 910 -24.29 0.03 -17.69
N TYR A 911 -23.13 0.48 -18.20
CA TYR A 911 -22.72 0.36 -19.60
C TYR A 911 -21.25 -0.04 -19.68
N TYR A 912 -20.94 -1.10 -20.43
CA TYR A 912 -19.58 -1.50 -20.81
C TYR A 912 -19.41 -1.36 -22.30
N ILE A 913 -18.25 -0.88 -22.74
CA ILE A 913 -17.90 -0.78 -24.16
C ILE A 913 -16.44 -1.13 -24.36
N TRP A 914 -16.15 -2.05 -25.27
CA TRP A 914 -14.80 -2.54 -25.57
C TRP A 914 -14.57 -2.58 -27.08
N CYS A 915 -13.47 -2.01 -27.56
CA CYS A 915 -13.15 -2.03 -28.98
C CYS A 915 -12.45 -3.34 -29.39
N CYS A 916 -12.61 -3.69 -30.66
CA CYS A 916 -11.96 -4.82 -31.31
C CYS A 916 -11.51 -4.41 -32.71
N SER A 917 -10.24 -4.66 -33.06
CA SER A 917 -9.68 -4.36 -34.40
C SER A 917 -9.88 -5.49 -35.42
N SER A 918 -10.49 -6.61 -35.02
CA SER A 918 -10.72 -7.78 -35.87
C SER A 918 -12.17 -7.88 -36.34
N ASP A 919 -12.34 -8.19 -37.62
CA ASP A 919 -13.65 -8.48 -38.19
C ASP A 919 -14.19 -9.88 -37.85
N LYS A 920 -13.33 -10.77 -37.33
CA LYS A 920 -13.65 -12.20 -37.12
C LYS A 920 -14.40 -12.47 -35.83
N GLU A 921 -14.21 -11.65 -34.80
CA GLU A 921 -14.88 -11.83 -33.50
C GLU A 921 -16.36 -11.48 -33.59
N ALA A 922 -17.26 -12.24 -32.99
CA ALA A 922 -18.69 -11.91 -33.00
C ALA A 922 -19.36 -12.52 -31.77
N ILE A 923 -20.38 -11.85 -31.24
CA ILE A 923 -21.16 -12.39 -30.13
C ILE A 923 -22.13 -13.46 -30.63
N GLY A 924 -22.29 -14.56 -29.88
CA GLY A 924 -23.22 -15.65 -30.14
C GLY A 924 -24.41 -15.63 -29.17
N ASP A 925 -25.54 -16.22 -29.57
CA ASP A 925 -26.70 -16.48 -28.69
C ASP A 925 -26.56 -17.88 -28.07
N ASP A 926 -25.37 -18.15 -27.54
CA ASP A 926 -24.92 -19.45 -27.02
C ASP A 926 -24.56 -19.37 -25.52
N GLY A 927 -24.92 -18.25 -24.87
CA GLY A 927 -24.56 -17.95 -23.49
C GLY A 927 -23.13 -17.42 -23.30
N ASN A 928 -22.29 -17.40 -24.35
CA ASN A 928 -20.89 -16.98 -24.24
C ASN A 928 -20.65 -15.50 -24.53
N ALA A 929 -21.63 -14.70 -24.94
CA ALA A 929 -21.43 -13.28 -25.31
C ALA A 929 -20.63 -12.46 -24.28
N LYS A 930 -20.67 -12.85 -23.00
CA LYS A 930 -19.93 -12.26 -21.89
C LYS A 930 -18.42 -12.13 -22.13
N TYR A 931 -17.75 -13.03 -22.87
CA TYR A 931 -16.28 -12.97 -23.08
C TYR A 931 -15.84 -11.79 -23.97
N LEU A 932 -16.75 -11.15 -24.70
CA LEU A 932 -16.46 -9.97 -25.51
C LEU A 932 -17.03 -8.68 -24.93
N THR A 933 -18.09 -8.77 -24.12
CA THR A 933 -18.85 -7.59 -23.68
C THR A 933 -18.70 -7.29 -22.18
N ILE A 934 -18.38 -8.28 -21.34
CA ILE A 934 -18.31 -8.13 -19.88
C ILE A 934 -16.93 -8.48 -19.35
N VAL A 935 -16.43 -9.68 -19.68
CA VAL A 935 -15.18 -10.22 -19.15
C VAL A 935 -14.08 -9.97 -20.16
N LEU A 936 -13.07 -9.18 -19.78
CA LEU A 936 -11.86 -8.99 -20.58
C LEU A 936 -10.82 -10.06 -20.24
N GLU A 937 -10.01 -10.40 -21.23
CA GLU A 937 -8.83 -11.25 -21.03
C GLU A 937 -7.76 -10.46 -20.28
N GLU A 938 -7.08 -11.10 -19.33
CA GLU A 938 -6.09 -10.45 -18.49
C GLU A 938 -4.71 -10.42 -19.17
N TYR A 939 -3.98 -9.31 -19.00
CA TYR A 939 -2.58 -9.19 -19.37
C TYR A 939 -1.71 -9.12 -18.12
N LEU A 940 -0.78 -10.08 -17.99
CA LEU A 940 0.12 -10.20 -16.82
C LEU A 940 1.59 -9.83 -17.16
N GLY A 941 1.89 -9.52 -18.42
CA GLY A 941 3.25 -9.25 -18.90
C GLY A 941 3.75 -7.84 -18.62
N GLU A 942 4.99 -7.55 -19.02
CA GLU A 942 5.59 -6.22 -18.97
C GLU A 942 4.83 -5.23 -19.89
N LEU A 943 4.31 -4.13 -19.34
CA LEU A 943 3.49 -3.19 -20.12
C LEU A 943 4.23 -2.57 -21.33
N LYS A 944 5.54 -2.33 -21.24
CA LYS A 944 6.34 -1.83 -22.37
C LYS A 944 6.43 -2.84 -23.53
N ALA A 945 6.30 -4.13 -23.24
CA ALA A 945 6.29 -5.21 -24.21
C ALA A 945 4.88 -5.56 -24.72
N TYR A 946 3.83 -4.91 -24.20
CA TYR A 946 2.45 -5.10 -24.65
C TYR A 946 2.22 -4.97 -26.18
N PRO A 947 2.92 -4.09 -26.92
CA PRO A 947 2.80 -4.05 -28.38
C PRO A 947 3.14 -5.41 -29.02
N GLU A 948 4.07 -6.18 -28.45
CA GLU A 948 4.49 -7.51 -28.95
C GLU A 948 3.55 -8.65 -28.51
N ASN A 949 2.40 -8.35 -27.89
CA ASN A 949 1.44 -9.38 -27.48
C ASN A 949 0.88 -10.15 -28.69
N ASP A 950 1.12 -11.46 -28.75
CA ASP A 950 0.60 -12.34 -29.80
C ASP A 950 -0.75 -12.98 -29.47
N GLU A 951 -1.18 -12.93 -28.20
CA GLU A 951 -2.44 -13.56 -27.75
C GLU A 951 -3.61 -12.59 -27.96
N LYS A 952 -4.41 -12.86 -29.02
CA LYS A 952 -5.56 -12.04 -29.44
C LYS A 952 -5.25 -10.53 -29.43
N PRO A 953 -4.25 -10.06 -30.20
CA PRO A 953 -3.80 -8.67 -30.19
C PRO A 953 -4.87 -7.65 -30.60
N TRP A 954 -5.97 -8.13 -31.18
CA TRP A 954 -7.11 -7.33 -31.62
C TRP A 954 -8.15 -7.03 -30.54
N LEU A 955 -8.01 -7.55 -29.31
CA LEU A 955 -8.94 -7.32 -28.19
C LEU A 955 -8.34 -6.39 -27.12
N CYS A 956 -9.20 -5.62 -26.45
CA CYS A 956 -8.85 -4.98 -25.18
C CYS A 956 -8.47 -6.03 -24.12
N LYS A 957 -7.54 -5.68 -23.24
CA LYS A 957 -7.16 -6.53 -22.10
C LYS A 957 -7.27 -5.78 -20.77
N SER A 958 -7.69 -6.46 -19.72
CA SER A 958 -7.63 -5.92 -18.35
C SER A 958 -6.24 -6.17 -17.76
N VAL A 959 -5.80 -5.30 -16.85
CA VAL A 959 -4.60 -5.51 -16.06
C VAL A 959 -5.03 -5.74 -14.60
N GLN A 960 -4.52 -6.81 -13.99
CA GLN A 960 -4.82 -7.11 -12.59
C GLN A 960 -4.14 -6.12 -11.64
N ASN A 961 -4.73 -5.93 -10.46
CA ASN A 961 -4.12 -5.14 -9.38
C ASN A 961 -2.86 -5.84 -8.84
N ILE A 962 -1.90 -5.06 -8.33
CA ILE A 962 -0.60 -5.56 -7.83
C ILE A 962 -0.77 -6.62 -6.74
N ALA A 963 -1.69 -6.42 -5.80
CA ALA A 963 -1.96 -7.37 -4.72
C ALA A 963 -3.44 -7.28 -4.30
N SER A 964 -4.28 -8.18 -4.84
CA SER A 964 -5.74 -8.21 -4.63
C SER A 964 -6.19 -8.49 -3.19
N HIS A 965 -5.27 -8.93 -2.32
CA HIS A 965 -5.54 -9.23 -0.91
C HIS A 965 -4.94 -8.21 0.06
N SER A 966 -4.45 -7.08 -0.44
CA SER A 966 -3.66 -6.15 0.36
C SER A 966 -4.01 -4.69 0.10
N ASP A 967 -4.38 -3.98 1.17
CA ASP A 967 -4.74 -2.55 1.13
C ASP A 967 -3.52 -1.61 1.01
N ILE A 968 -2.33 -2.14 0.68
CA ILE A 968 -1.11 -1.32 0.56
C ILE A 968 -1.16 -0.45 -0.69
N PHE A 969 -1.63 -1.03 -1.79
CA PHE A 969 -1.76 -0.36 -3.08
C PHE A 969 -3.20 0.07 -3.25
N GLU A 970 -3.38 1.25 -3.82
CA GLU A 970 -4.69 1.64 -4.30
C GLU A 970 -5.09 0.73 -5.48
N GLU A 971 -6.37 0.36 -5.54
CA GLU A 971 -6.88 -0.41 -6.67
C GLU A 971 -7.07 0.49 -7.89
N THR A 972 -6.86 -0.09 -9.07
CA THR A 972 -7.22 0.54 -10.34
C THR A 972 -8.02 -0.45 -11.19
N SER A 973 -8.65 0.05 -12.24
CA SER A 973 -9.39 -0.74 -13.23
C SER A 973 -8.77 -0.57 -14.61
N LEU A 974 -7.43 -0.66 -14.71
CA LEU A 974 -6.71 -0.38 -15.95
C LEU A 974 -7.10 -1.34 -17.07
N VAL A 975 -7.44 -0.77 -18.22
CA VAL A 975 -7.71 -1.47 -19.47
C VAL A 975 -6.72 -1.02 -20.53
N LEU A 976 -6.19 -1.96 -21.29
CA LEU A 976 -5.32 -1.72 -22.43
C LEU A 976 -6.12 -1.83 -23.74
N PRO A 977 -5.86 -0.94 -24.73
CA PRO A 977 -6.47 -1.04 -26.05
C PRO A 977 -5.89 -2.24 -26.83
N PRO A 978 -6.48 -2.66 -27.96
CA PRO A 978 -5.87 -3.64 -28.85
C PRO A 978 -4.42 -3.29 -29.20
N SER A 979 -3.48 -4.22 -28.99
CA SER A 979 -2.05 -4.02 -29.25
C SER A 979 -1.77 -3.77 -30.73
N GLU A 980 -2.62 -4.25 -31.65
CA GLU A 980 -2.53 -3.94 -33.09
C GLU A 980 -2.62 -2.44 -33.39
N ILE A 981 -3.43 -1.69 -32.62
CA ILE A 981 -3.57 -0.23 -32.81
C ILE A 981 -2.28 0.48 -32.38
N ILE A 982 -1.70 0.05 -31.26
CA ILE A 982 -0.43 0.56 -30.74
C ILE A 982 0.70 0.30 -31.76
N ASN A 983 0.82 -0.94 -32.23
CA ASN A 983 1.80 -1.35 -33.24
C ASN A 983 1.65 -0.58 -34.56
N PHE A 984 0.43 -0.34 -35.01
CA PHE A 984 0.18 0.36 -36.27
C PHE A 984 0.74 1.78 -36.28
N PHE A 985 0.71 2.45 -35.13
CA PHE A 985 1.21 3.82 -34.98
C PHE A 985 2.63 3.91 -34.41
N ASP A 986 3.27 2.78 -34.11
CA ASP A 986 4.61 2.72 -33.49
C ASP A 986 4.68 3.58 -32.21
N LEU A 987 3.72 3.35 -31.30
CA LEU A 987 3.62 4.12 -30.06
C LEU A 987 4.43 3.49 -28.93
N GLU A 988 5.03 4.35 -28.12
CA GLU A 988 5.78 3.99 -26.92
C GLU A 988 4.94 4.31 -25.67
N LEU A 989 5.03 3.44 -24.65
CA LEU A 989 4.36 3.67 -23.37
C LEU A 989 5.11 4.70 -22.53
N ASN A 990 4.40 5.70 -22.05
CA ASN A 990 4.80 6.54 -20.93
C ASN A 990 4.16 6.01 -19.64
N VAL A 991 4.99 5.52 -18.71
CA VAL A 991 4.52 4.87 -17.47
C VAL A 991 4.11 5.90 -16.41
N SER A 992 4.54 7.16 -16.51
CA SER A 992 4.17 8.18 -15.52
C SER A 992 2.67 8.51 -15.56
N ASP A 993 2.06 8.48 -16.74
CA ASP A 993 0.66 8.84 -16.97
C ASP A 993 -0.11 7.84 -17.87
N LEU A 994 0.43 6.64 -18.04
CA LEU A 994 -0.14 5.51 -18.77
C LEU A 994 -0.68 5.91 -20.15
N SER A 995 0.05 6.80 -20.84
CA SER A 995 -0.26 7.21 -22.20
C SER A 995 0.63 6.53 -23.23
N TRP A 996 0.08 6.27 -24.41
CA TRP A 996 0.82 5.80 -25.58
C TRP A 996 1.16 6.99 -26.47
N GLU A 997 2.45 7.24 -26.63
CA GLU A 997 3.00 8.44 -27.26
C GLU A 997 3.78 8.10 -28.53
N THR A 998 3.85 9.06 -29.45
CA THR A 998 4.81 8.97 -30.57
C THR A 998 6.23 9.25 -30.08
N GLN A 999 7.25 8.95 -30.90
CA GLN A 999 8.64 9.34 -30.66
C GLN A 999 8.81 10.87 -30.41
N ALA A 1000 7.89 11.70 -30.93
CA ALA A 1000 7.88 13.14 -30.69
C ALA A 1000 7.20 13.56 -29.37
N LYS A 1001 6.88 12.59 -28.48
CA LYS A 1001 6.17 12.78 -27.20
C LYS A 1001 4.77 13.37 -27.36
N GLU A 1002 4.13 13.07 -28.49
CA GLU A 1002 2.73 13.40 -28.72
C GLU A 1002 1.84 12.27 -28.20
N LYS A 1003 0.99 12.55 -27.21
CA LYS A 1003 0.03 11.58 -26.66
C LYS A 1003 -1.05 11.23 -27.67
N VAL A 1004 -1.22 9.94 -27.94
CA VAL A 1004 -2.18 9.41 -28.93
C VAL A 1004 -3.31 8.62 -28.26
N ILE A 1005 -2.97 7.75 -27.31
CA ILE A 1005 -3.93 6.97 -26.52
C ILE A 1005 -3.68 7.27 -25.04
N LEU A 1006 -4.76 7.41 -24.27
CA LEU A 1006 -4.74 7.58 -22.82
C LEU A 1006 -5.48 6.41 -22.18
N CYS A 1007 -4.85 5.73 -21.24
CA CYS A 1007 -5.47 4.67 -20.46
C CYS A 1007 -5.66 5.14 -19.01
N ASN A 1008 -6.87 4.94 -18.47
CA ASN A 1008 -7.16 5.37 -17.11
C ASN A 1008 -6.52 4.44 -16.08
N ASN A 1009 -5.54 4.98 -15.36
CA ASN A 1009 -4.83 4.32 -14.28
C ASN A 1009 -5.03 5.03 -12.92
N ASN A 1010 -6.07 5.86 -12.81
CA ASN A 1010 -6.41 6.48 -11.54
C ASN A 1010 -6.90 5.43 -10.55
N ARG A 1011 -6.84 5.78 -9.26
CA ARG A 1011 -7.50 5.04 -8.20
C ARG A 1011 -8.97 4.84 -8.58
N ASN A 1012 -9.42 3.59 -8.54
CA ASN A 1012 -10.78 3.25 -8.91
C ASN A 1012 -11.23 1.98 -8.22
N SER A 1013 -12.42 2.02 -7.62
CA SER A 1013 -13.13 0.84 -7.14
C SER A 1013 -14.31 0.53 -8.04
N TYR A 1014 -14.35 -0.73 -8.48
CA TYR A 1014 -15.40 -1.25 -9.33
C TYR A 1014 -16.81 -1.04 -8.74
N TYR A 1015 -16.96 -1.03 -7.41
CA TYR A 1015 -18.27 -0.95 -6.78
C TYR A 1015 -18.76 0.48 -6.51
N SER A 1016 -17.86 1.45 -6.36
CA SER A 1016 -18.25 2.81 -5.96
C SER A 1016 -18.10 3.84 -7.07
N ASP A 1017 -17.14 3.69 -7.98
CA ASP A 1017 -16.83 4.75 -8.93
C ASP A 1017 -17.77 4.72 -10.16
N PRO A 1018 -18.28 5.89 -10.60
CA PRO A 1018 -19.26 5.97 -11.67
C PRO A 1018 -18.68 5.66 -13.06
N ILE A 1019 -17.37 5.75 -13.22
CA ILE A 1019 -16.66 5.48 -14.47
C ILE A 1019 -15.31 4.83 -14.18
N SER A 1020 -14.92 3.82 -14.97
CA SER A 1020 -13.67 3.10 -14.80
C SER A 1020 -13.16 2.47 -16.10
N GLY A 1021 -11.88 2.07 -16.13
CA GLY A 1021 -11.27 1.37 -17.27
C GLY A 1021 -11.39 2.09 -18.60
N THR A 1022 -11.42 3.43 -18.57
CA THR A 1022 -11.60 4.24 -19.77
C THR A 1022 -10.30 4.32 -20.57
N VAL A 1023 -10.44 4.13 -21.88
CA VAL A 1023 -9.35 4.32 -22.84
C VAL A 1023 -9.83 5.27 -23.92
N PHE A 1024 -9.07 6.34 -24.14
CA PHE A 1024 -9.36 7.34 -25.16
C PHE A 1024 -8.26 7.37 -26.21
N ILE A 1025 -8.65 7.45 -27.48
CA ILE A 1025 -7.75 7.71 -28.61
C ILE A 1025 -8.07 9.07 -29.23
N ARG A 1026 -7.04 9.79 -29.69
CA ARG A 1026 -7.26 11.04 -30.42
C ARG A 1026 -8.00 10.79 -31.74
N LYS A 1027 -8.93 11.69 -32.04
CA LYS A 1027 -9.82 11.57 -33.19
C LYS A 1027 -9.09 11.50 -34.54
N ASP A 1028 -8.05 12.29 -34.72
CA ASP A 1028 -7.23 12.32 -35.95
C ASP A 1028 -6.49 10.99 -36.20
N TYR A 1029 -6.06 10.31 -35.12
CA TYR A 1029 -5.46 8.98 -35.22
C TYR A 1029 -6.51 7.90 -35.42
N TYR A 1030 -7.63 7.95 -34.70
CA TYR A 1030 -8.76 7.06 -34.90
C TYR A 1030 -9.23 7.06 -36.37
N ASP A 1031 -9.43 8.25 -36.95
CA ASP A 1031 -9.87 8.42 -38.33
C ASP A 1031 -8.88 7.86 -39.35
N ARG A 1032 -7.58 7.96 -39.07
CA ARG A 1032 -6.55 7.35 -39.91
C ARG A 1032 -6.56 5.83 -39.83
N TYR A 1033 -6.82 5.24 -38.67
CA TYR A 1033 -6.86 3.80 -38.49
C TYR A 1033 -8.05 3.18 -39.25
N VAL A 1034 -9.25 3.75 -39.08
CA VAL A 1034 -10.49 3.22 -39.70
C VAL A 1034 -10.54 3.38 -41.23
N GLN A 1035 -9.64 4.16 -41.83
CA GLN A 1035 -9.51 4.25 -43.29
C GLN A 1035 -9.01 2.96 -43.93
N SER A 1036 -8.23 2.15 -43.19
CA SER A 1036 -7.57 0.95 -43.71
C SER A 1036 -7.83 -0.31 -42.88
N HIS A 1037 -8.36 -0.16 -41.67
CA HIS A 1037 -8.62 -1.26 -40.73
C HIS A 1037 -10.06 -1.20 -40.21
N CYS A 1038 -10.56 -2.33 -39.72
CA CYS A 1038 -11.86 -2.37 -39.08
C CYS A 1038 -11.74 -2.02 -37.59
N ILE A 1039 -12.75 -1.32 -37.06
CA ILE A 1039 -13.01 -1.24 -35.62
C ILE A 1039 -14.47 -1.65 -35.38
N LYS A 1040 -14.66 -2.61 -34.49
CA LYS A 1040 -15.95 -3.00 -33.92
C LYS A 1040 -15.97 -2.69 -32.43
N PHE A 1041 -17.17 -2.56 -31.88
CA PHE A 1041 -17.37 -2.43 -30.45
C PHE A 1041 -18.29 -3.53 -29.95
N PHE A 1042 -17.91 -4.11 -28.82
CA PHE A 1042 -18.73 -5.02 -28.05
C PHE A 1042 -19.16 -4.29 -26.79
N ALA A 1043 -20.47 -4.23 -26.55
CA ALA A 1043 -21.01 -3.50 -25.42
C ALA A 1043 -21.98 -4.35 -24.62
N PHE A 1044 -22.09 -4.04 -23.33
CA PHE A 1044 -23.09 -4.60 -22.43
C PHE A 1044 -23.80 -3.46 -21.71
N ALA A 1045 -25.09 -3.61 -21.45
CA ALA A 1045 -25.80 -2.71 -20.56
C ALA A 1045 -26.77 -3.47 -19.67
N GLU A 1046 -27.02 -2.92 -18.49
CA GLU A 1046 -28.05 -3.39 -17.56
C GLU A 1046 -28.55 -2.26 -16.67
N ARG A 1047 -29.79 -2.39 -16.20
CA ARG A 1047 -30.40 -1.47 -15.23
C ARG A 1047 -30.94 -2.23 -14.05
N PHE A 1048 -30.99 -1.57 -12.90
CA PHE A 1048 -31.52 -2.12 -11.67
C PHE A 1048 -32.43 -1.12 -10.96
N ILE A 1049 -33.56 -1.62 -10.45
CA ILE A 1049 -34.34 -1.00 -9.38
C ILE A 1049 -34.84 -2.13 -8.43
N PRO A 1050 -35.04 -1.87 -7.12
CA PRO A 1050 -35.51 -2.87 -6.17
C PRO A 1050 -36.81 -3.58 -6.57
N GLU A 1051 -37.73 -2.89 -7.25
CA GLU A 1051 -39.03 -3.41 -7.63
C GLU A 1051 -38.96 -4.52 -8.69
N THR A 1052 -37.93 -4.49 -9.55
CA THR A 1052 -37.79 -5.42 -10.68
C THR A 1052 -36.50 -6.24 -10.66
N GLY A 1053 -35.55 -5.90 -9.79
CA GLY A 1053 -34.18 -6.40 -9.92
C GLY A 1053 -33.54 -5.90 -11.21
N TYR A 1054 -32.76 -6.76 -11.87
CA TYR A 1054 -32.22 -6.54 -13.21
C TYR A 1054 -33.20 -7.08 -14.27
N PRO A 1055 -33.92 -6.22 -15.03
CA PRO A 1055 -34.86 -6.69 -16.03
C PRO A 1055 -34.13 -7.26 -17.25
N GLU A 1056 -34.54 -8.46 -17.68
CA GLU A 1056 -34.02 -9.13 -18.90
C GLU A 1056 -34.14 -8.23 -20.14
N GLU A 1057 -35.15 -7.36 -20.21
CA GLU A 1057 -35.37 -6.48 -21.37
C GLU A 1057 -34.23 -5.46 -21.56
N THR A 1058 -33.48 -5.14 -20.51
CA THR A 1058 -32.40 -4.14 -20.53
C THR A 1058 -31.03 -4.70 -20.19
N SER A 1059 -30.93 -6.00 -19.86
CA SER A 1059 -29.67 -6.72 -19.74
C SER A 1059 -29.28 -7.26 -21.11
N LEU A 1060 -28.50 -6.48 -21.87
CA LEU A 1060 -28.30 -6.67 -23.31
C LEU A 1060 -26.82 -6.64 -23.70
N HIS A 1061 -26.46 -7.53 -24.61
CA HIS A 1061 -25.18 -7.59 -25.30
C HIS A 1061 -25.32 -6.99 -26.70
N PHE A 1062 -24.37 -6.16 -27.11
CA PHE A 1062 -24.38 -5.47 -28.40
C PHE A 1062 -23.09 -5.72 -29.19
N GLU A 1063 -23.24 -5.90 -30.50
CA GLU A 1063 -22.15 -5.77 -31.47
C GLU A 1063 -22.43 -4.55 -32.34
N ILE A 1064 -21.45 -3.65 -32.42
CA ILE A 1064 -21.58 -2.36 -33.09
C ILE A 1064 -20.47 -2.22 -34.12
N LYS A 1065 -20.83 -1.79 -35.32
CA LYS A 1065 -19.89 -1.54 -36.42
C LYS A 1065 -20.29 -0.26 -37.14
N ASN A 1066 -19.32 0.61 -37.43
CA ASN A 1066 -19.54 1.89 -38.13
C ASN A 1066 -20.61 2.78 -37.47
N GLY A 1067 -20.66 2.81 -36.13
CA GLY A 1067 -21.64 3.60 -35.39
C GLY A 1067 -23.07 3.03 -35.41
N GLN A 1068 -23.26 1.78 -35.84
CA GLN A 1068 -24.57 1.14 -35.90
C GLN A 1068 -24.55 -0.19 -35.15
N ILE A 1069 -25.59 -0.44 -34.34
CA ILE A 1069 -25.82 -1.74 -33.70
C ILE A 1069 -26.16 -2.74 -34.81
N ILE A 1070 -25.32 -3.75 -35.00
CA ILE A 1070 -25.52 -4.82 -35.99
C ILE A 1070 -26.06 -6.10 -35.34
N LYS A 1071 -25.86 -6.28 -34.04
CA LYS A 1071 -26.41 -7.40 -33.27
C LYS A 1071 -26.77 -6.98 -31.84
N GLU A 1072 -27.87 -7.51 -31.34
CA GLU A 1072 -28.38 -7.33 -29.97
C GLU A 1072 -28.85 -8.69 -29.46
N ILE A 1073 -28.39 -9.10 -28.27
CA ILE A 1073 -28.70 -10.39 -27.65
C ILE A 1073 -29.04 -10.15 -26.18
N ARG A 1074 -30.00 -10.89 -25.62
CA ARG A 1074 -30.31 -10.83 -24.19
C ARG A 1074 -29.27 -11.57 -23.35
N ASN A 1075 -29.04 -11.07 -22.15
CA ASN A 1075 -28.22 -11.75 -21.14
C ASN A 1075 -29.10 -12.81 -20.44
N ASP A 1076 -29.49 -13.85 -21.16
CA ASP A 1076 -30.27 -14.95 -20.58
C ASP A 1076 -29.36 -15.79 -19.66
N GLU A 1077 -29.78 -16.09 -18.43
CA GLU A 1077 -29.18 -17.12 -17.55
C GLU A 1077 -29.45 -18.54 -18.07
N GLY A 1078 -29.19 -18.74 -19.37
CA GLY A 1078 -29.41 -20.01 -20.01
C GLY A 1078 -28.57 -21.10 -19.36
N HIS A 1079 -29.23 -22.01 -18.65
CA HIS A 1079 -28.95 -23.44 -18.65
C HIS A 1079 -28.99 -24.00 -20.09
N GLY A 1080 -28.19 -23.41 -20.98
CA GLY A 1080 -27.91 -23.94 -22.29
C GLY A 1080 -26.92 -25.07 -22.08
N SER A 1081 -27.36 -26.30 -22.36
CA SER A 1081 -26.44 -27.39 -22.65
C SER A 1081 -25.34 -26.85 -23.55
N TYR A 1082 -24.08 -26.92 -23.10
CA TYR A 1082 -22.91 -26.63 -23.93
C TYR A 1082 -23.14 -27.28 -25.30
N ASN A 1083 -23.49 -26.47 -26.31
CA ASN A 1083 -23.51 -26.95 -27.68
C ASN A 1083 -22.04 -27.09 -28.05
N ARG A 1084 -21.50 -28.29 -27.79
CA ARG A 1084 -20.20 -28.73 -28.27
C ARG A 1084 -20.16 -28.47 -29.77
N VAL A 1085 -19.38 -27.48 -30.17
CA VAL A 1085 -19.06 -27.27 -31.56
C VAL A 1085 -18.28 -28.50 -32.01
N SER A 1086 -18.95 -29.38 -32.76
CA SER A 1086 -18.38 -30.64 -33.26
C SER A 1086 -17.02 -30.43 -33.93
N ASN A 1087 -15.94 -30.71 -33.20
CA ASN A 1087 -14.58 -30.68 -33.73
C ASN A 1087 -14.21 -32.10 -34.23
N PRO A 1088 -14.04 -32.31 -35.56
CA PRO A 1088 -13.94 -33.64 -36.18
C PRO A 1088 -12.65 -34.44 -35.86
N LEU A 1089 -11.76 -33.93 -35.02
CA LEU A 1089 -10.48 -34.58 -34.68
C LEU A 1089 -10.67 -35.91 -33.93
N CYS A 1090 -11.68 -36.03 -33.07
CA CYS A 1090 -11.93 -37.26 -32.29
C CYS A 1090 -12.57 -38.38 -33.12
N ASN A 1091 -13.43 -38.04 -34.09
CA ASN A 1091 -14.13 -39.00 -34.95
C ASN A 1091 -13.18 -39.80 -35.87
N ASN A 1092 -11.99 -39.26 -36.13
CA ASN A 1092 -10.97 -39.90 -36.98
C ASN A 1092 -9.82 -40.54 -36.17
N CYS A 1093 -9.85 -40.45 -34.83
CA CYS A 1093 -8.80 -41.01 -34.00
C CYS A 1093 -9.14 -42.48 -33.68
N PRO A 1094 -8.37 -43.48 -34.20
CA PRO A 1094 -8.69 -44.91 -34.03
C PRO A 1094 -8.69 -45.35 -32.56
N ASN A 1095 -8.07 -44.55 -31.70
CA ASN A 1095 -7.94 -44.79 -30.27
C ASN A 1095 -8.92 -43.96 -29.42
N ALA A 1096 -9.71 -43.05 -30.01
CA ALA A 1096 -10.65 -42.17 -29.30
C ALA A 1096 -12.13 -42.49 -29.53
N ASN A 1097 -12.47 -43.54 -30.31
CA ASN A 1097 -13.86 -43.98 -30.48
C ASN A 1097 -14.47 -44.32 -29.12
N VAL A 1098 -15.22 -43.38 -28.57
CA VAL A 1098 -16.18 -43.56 -27.49
C VAL A 1098 -17.52 -43.68 -28.22
N ILE A 1099 -18.18 -44.81 -28.06
CA ILE A 1099 -19.55 -44.96 -28.53
C ILE A 1099 -20.37 -43.93 -27.75
N GLU A 1100 -21.03 -42.99 -28.44
CA GLU A 1100 -22.07 -42.15 -27.82
C GLU A 1100 -23.13 -43.08 -27.23
N THR A 1101 -23.01 -43.43 -25.95
CA THR A 1101 -24.18 -43.74 -25.17
C THR A 1101 -24.84 -42.40 -24.92
N SER A 1102 -25.87 -42.11 -25.70
CA SER A 1102 -26.80 -41.01 -25.48
C SER A 1102 -27.20 -40.97 -24.00
N GLN A 1103 -26.58 -40.09 -23.23
CA GLN A 1103 -27.11 -39.68 -21.93
C GLN A 1103 -28.31 -38.77 -22.19
N ASN A 1104 -29.42 -39.38 -22.57
CA ASN A 1104 -30.71 -38.93 -22.07
C ASN A 1104 -30.88 -39.48 -20.66
N GLU A 1105 -29.99 -39.08 -19.74
CA GLU A 1105 -30.31 -39.18 -18.32
C GLU A 1105 -31.17 -37.95 -18.02
N SER A 1106 -32.48 -38.18 -18.04
CA SER A 1106 -33.45 -37.24 -17.46
C SER A 1106 -33.03 -36.86 -16.04
N PRO A 1107 -33.37 -35.66 -15.53
CA PRO A 1107 -33.07 -35.18 -14.18
C PRO A 1107 -33.86 -35.93 -13.08
N LYS A 1108 -33.76 -37.27 -13.07
CA LYS A 1108 -34.31 -38.16 -12.06
C LYS A 1108 -33.25 -38.62 -11.06
N TYR A 1109 -31.98 -38.66 -11.46
CA TYR A 1109 -30.89 -39.12 -10.59
C TYR A 1109 -30.53 -38.08 -9.52
N ASP A 1110 -30.59 -36.77 -9.84
CA ASP A 1110 -30.36 -35.70 -8.86
C ASP A 1110 -31.50 -35.59 -7.85
N MET A 1111 -32.75 -35.82 -8.26
CA MET A 1111 -33.88 -35.83 -7.33
C MET A 1111 -33.83 -37.02 -6.37
N GLU A 1112 -33.34 -38.19 -6.81
CA GLU A 1112 -33.23 -39.36 -5.94
C GLU A 1112 -32.11 -39.19 -4.90
N TRP A 1113 -30.98 -38.60 -5.28
CA TRP A 1113 -29.91 -38.23 -4.34
C TRP A 1113 -30.35 -37.14 -3.35
N LEU A 1114 -31.01 -36.07 -3.83
CA LEU A 1114 -31.53 -35.01 -2.97
C LEU A 1114 -32.61 -35.54 -2.01
N THR A 1115 -33.51 -36.41 -2.48
CA THR A 1115 -34.56 -37.03 -1.65
C THR A 1115 -33.98 -38.00 -0.63
N ASN A 1116 -32.91 -38.72 -0.97
CA ASN A 1116 -32.21 -39.60 -0.03
C ASN A 1116 -31.43 -38.80 1.02
N MET A 1117 -30.80 -37.70 0.63
CA MET A 1117 -30.11 -36.79 1.55
C MET A 1117 -31.11 -36.10 2.49
N LEU A 1118 -32.23 -35.58 1.99
CA LEU A 1118 -33.29 -34.96 2.80
C LEU A 1118 -33.92 -35.94 3.79
N LYS A 1119 -34.03 -37.22 3.42
CA LYS A 1119 -34.43 -38.31 4.34
C LYS A 1119 -33.40 -38.61 5.42
N GLU A 1120 -32.10 -38.55 5.13
CA GLU A 1120 -31.04 -38.70 6.14
C GLU A 1120 -31.03 -37.55 7.16
N TYR A 1121 -31.48 -36.35 6.74
CA TYR A 1121 -31.62 -35.18 7.62
C TYR A 1121 -33.01 -34.98 8.24
N GLY A 1122 -33.93 -35.95 8.10
CA GLY A 1122 -35.22 -35.95 8.77
C GLY A 1122 -36.24 -34.92 8.26
N VAL A 1123 -36.05 -34.42 7.03
CA VAL A 1123 -36.99 -33.50 6.39
C VAL A 1123 -37.85 -34.30 5.42
N GLU A 1124 -39.12 -34.55 5.77
CA GLU A 1124 -40.09 -35.09 4.82
C GLU A 1124 -40.50 -34.01 3.82
N ALA A 1125 -40.51 -34.36 2.53
CA ALA A 1125 -40.80 -33.47 1.40
C ALA A 1125 -42.25 -32.95 1.39
#